data_AF-A0A1I6F7Q5-F1
#
_entry.id   AF-A0A1I6F7Q5-F1
#
_cell.length_a   1.000
_cell.length_b   1.000
_cell.length_c   1.000
_cell.angle_alpha   90.00
_cell.angle_beta   90.00
_cell.angle_gamma   90.00
#
_symmetry.space_group_name_H-M   'P 1'
#
loop_
_entity.id
_entity.type
_entity.pdbx_description
1 polymer ?
#
loop_
_entity_poly.entity_id
_entity_poly.type
_entity_poly.pdbx_seq_one_letter_code
_entity_poly.pdbx_strand_id
1 'polypeptide(L)'
;MATSPWLRALAAALITLSATVLPHTANAATTRLEAENAALSGGAVVQTDHTGYTGTGFVGGFTDANRGGATTSFAWSAPAAGTYALALKYANGTGSPRTLTLRVDGTGPRQITLPATANWDTWSSAPLSVQLPAGAHTFAYSFGSADNGNVNLDHLEVTNTVTESGPAYEAENATLSGGAVAQSDHPGYTGSGFVGGYTDANRGTARTTFRVTAATAGQHDLAIRLANGTGSARTLSLYVDGAKQRQISLPTTANWDTWATTTEQVTLTAGQHDVALAFDSADSGNLNLDSLTVSAAVQAGPGEAESAFRSGGASVQTGLGGYAGSGYVAGFGTVGARIVRTVKADNAGNATIAVRFQNTSNATLALTANGRDAGTVSFAAGSGWRTTTATVPLRAGVNTVGLTSTTSADVAIDSISATGEGALAQRGATVPYATYEAEAATTNGTVLAASRTYRQIQSEASGRRAVVLDAVGEHVTVKLTAPANGLVLRYSIPDNAAGTGQRAPISLYANGTKQRDVTLTSEYSWVYGDYPYFNDPALGGGHRFFDETRILGDWAAGTELKFQVDTANALAYVLDFVEAEAVPAAAAAPANAVSITSHGAVPDNGSDATAAITAAIAEGAAQNRPVWVPAGTFRISSRINAGNVRIIGAGPWHSVIQGTGARGGFFATGKVTIADLAIFGDVRVREDNGSDPALEGNFGSGSLLQNVWIEHTKVGLWADNGTNGLYAVGLRVRNTFADGVNLNGDIVDTRVDQSTTRNNGDDGLAMWSEGAPVTRTAFTYNTVQLPAGANGIAVYGGADNRIEDNHVSDVVTSGSGIVVSTWHQPVPFSGTTTVRRNTLLRAGSFEPNWNSAIGALWIYTADHEIRTPVVISDLTITDSSYQGVLMSWQKTMTPITFDRLTIDGATWGFEIQAAGSGTISNTKVTRASSGGLLNAQGFALTLGGGNSGI
;
A
#
# COMPACT_ATOMS: atom_id res chain seq x y z
N MET A 1 -47.88 28.53 6.02
CA MET A 1 -47.87 29.89 6.58
C MET A 1 -46.58 30.58 6.18
N ALA A 2 -46.72 31.77 5.59
CA ALA A 2 -45.72 32.82 5.40
C ALA A 2 -44.39 32.46 4.71
N THR A 3 -44.43 32.36 3.38
CA THR A 3 -43.32 32.73 2.49
C THR A 3 -43.17 34.25 2.49
N SER A 4 -41.97 34.77 2.83
CA SER A 4 -41.64 36.21 2.73
C SER A 4 -40.71 36.47 1.52
N PRO A 5 -41.05 37.38 0.60
CA PRO A 5 -40.28 37.69 -0.61
C PRO A 5 -39.77 39.14 -0.62
N TRP A 6 -38.45 39.41 -0.62
CA TRP A 6 -37.93 40.74 -1.03
C TRP A 6 -36.63 40.63 -1.85
N LEU A 7 -36.75 41.20 -3.06
CA LEU A 7 -35.78 41.73 -4.03
C LEU A 7 -35.06 40.83 -5.05
N ARG A 8 -35.45 41.12 -6.30
CA ARG A 8 -34.86 40.77 -7.59
C ARG A 8 -33.79 41.79 -8.01
N ALA A 9 -32.93 41.32 -8.92
CA ALA A 9 -32.26 42.02 -10.02
C ALA A 9 -30.81 42.48 -9.81
N LEU A 10 -29.88 41.67 -10.31
CA LEU A 10 -28.94 42.13 -11.35
C LEU A 10 -28.68 40.98 -12.33
N ALA A 11 -28.81 41.27 -13.62
CA ALA A 11 -28.62 40.33 -14.71
C ALA A 11 -27.16 40.31 -15.19
N ALA A 12 -26.77 39.17 -15.78
CA ALA A 12 -25.71 38.98 -16.77
C ALA A 12 -24.24 39.14 -16.34
N ALA A 13 -23.61 38.01 -16.02
CA ALA A 13 -22.36 37.55 -16.65
C ALA A 13 -22.15 36.08 -16.30
N LEU A 14 -22.61 35.18 -17.18
CA LEU A 14 -22.31 33.75 -17.08
C LEU A 14 -20.87 33.55 -17.57
N ILE A 15 -19.91 33.58 -16.66
CA ILE A 15 -18.56 33.05 -16.92
C ILE A 15 -18.60 31.60 -16.47
N THR A 16 -18.74 30.68 -17.43
CA THR A 16 -18.37 29.29 -17.27
C THR A 16 -16.87 29.22 -16.98
N LEU A 17 -16.50 29.11 -15.71
CA LEU A 17 -15.15 28.69 -15.35
C LEU A 17 -15.08 27.17 -15.54
N SER A 18 -14.88 26.75 -16.79
CA SER A 18 -14.41 25.40 -17.08
C SER A 18 -13.02 25.27 -16.44
N ALA A 19 -12.93 24.57 -15.31
CA ALA A 19 -11.65 24.09 -14.81
C ALA A 19 -11.14 23.03 -15.78
N THR A 20 -10.44 23.47 -16.84
CA THR A 20 -9.59 22.59 -17.63
C THR A 20 -8.48 22.11 -16.70
N VAL A 21 -8.61 20.88 -16.21
CA VAL A 21 -7.47 20.09 -15.75
C VAL A 21 -6.59 19.90 -16.98
N LEU A 22 -5.58 20.76 -17.14
CA LEU A 22 -4.51 20.49 -18.09
C LEU A 22 -3.77 19.24 -17.58
N PRO A 23 -3.50 18.24 -18.44
CA PRO A 23 -2.59 17.16 -18.07
C PRO A 23 -1.23 17.78 -17.71
N HIS A 24 -0.74 17.47 -16.50
CA HIS A 24 0.58 17.90 -16.06
C HIS A 24 1.62 17.10 -16.85
N THR A 25 2.33 17.74 -17.78
CA THR A 25 3.55 17.17 -18.35
C THR A 25 4.68 17.34 -17.33
N ALA A 26 5.26 16.23 -16.87
CA ALA A 26 6.47 16.24 -16.05
C ALA A 26 7.62 16.81 -16.89
N ASN A 27 8.21 17.94 -16.47
CA ASN A 27 9.40 18.49 -17.11
C ASN A 27 10.66 17.76 -16.61
N ALA A 28 11.56 17.40 -17.52
CA ALA A 28 12.85 16.79 -17.20
C ALA A 28 13.73 17.70 -16.31
N ALA A 29 14.48 17.11 -15.37
CA ALA A 29 15.35 17.87 -14.48
C ALA A 29 16.58 18.44 -15.23
N THR A 30 16.74 19.76 -15.21
CA THR A 30 17.86 20.50 -15.82
C THR A 30 18.80 21.02 -14.73
N THR A 31 20.10 20.75 -14.85
CA THR A 31 21.16 21.33 -13.99
C THR A 31 21.83 22.48 -14.71
N ARG A 32 21.90 23.68 -14.10
CA ARG A 32 22.70 24.80 -14.63
C ARG A 32 24.08 24.85 -13.96
N LEU A 33 25.13 24.99 -14.76
CA LEU A 33 26.52 25.14 -14.35
C LEU A 33 27.00 26.51 -14.84
N GLU A 34 27.15 27.47 -13.92
CA GLU A 34 27.61 28.83 -14.24
C GLU A 34 29.09 28.79 -14.69
N ALA A 35 29.44 29.50 -15.77
CA ALA A 35 30.78 29.43 -16.38
C ALA A 35 31.85 30.06 -15.50
N GLU A 36 31.52 31.08 -14.72
CA GLU A 36 32.43 31.72 -13.77
C GLU A 36 32.82 30.83 -12.59
N ASN A 37 32.09 29.72 -12.37
CA ASN A 37 32.41 28.69 -11.38
C ASN A 37 33.16 27.49 -12.00
N ALA A 38 33.38 27.49 -13.31
CA ALA A 38 34.09 26.44 -14.02
C ALA A 38 35.62 26.56 -13.85
N ALA A 39 36.36 25.48 -14.12
CA ALA A 39 37.81 25.54 -14.13
C ALA A 39 38.31 26.25 -15.41
N LEU A 40 39.03 27.35 -15.25
CA LEU A 40 39.50 28.21 -16.35
C LEU A 40 41.01 28.04 -16.60
N SER A 41 41.44 28.09 -17.86
CA SER A 41 42.85 28.02 -18.22
C SER A 41 43.17 28.72 -19.55
N GLY A 42 44.46 28.90 -19.85
CA GLY A 42 44.96 29.34 -21.15
C GLY A 42 44.50 30.71 -21.62
N GLY A 43 44.12 31.59 -20.69
CA GLY A 43 43.65 32.96 -20.97
C GLY A 43 42.14 33.16 -20.85
N ALA A 44 41.35 32.11 -20.61
CA ALA A 44 39.96 32.24 -20.21
C ALA A 44 39.85 32.92 -18.83
N VAL A 45 38.96 33.90 -18.69
CA VAL A 45 38.86 34.73 -17.48
C VAL A 45 37.43 35.21 -17.25
N VAL A 46 37.04 35.33 -15.98
CA VAL A 46 35.73 35.88 -15.58
C VAL A 46 35.68 37.38 -15.85
N GLN A 47 34.58 37.84 -16.42
CA GLN A 47 34.31 39.24 -16.75
C GLN A 47 32.86 39.62 -16.41
N THR A 48 32.57 40.93 -16.38
CA THR A 48 31.27 41.47 -15.95
C THR A 48 30.84 42.72 -16.75
N ASP A 49 31.53 43.03 -17.85
CA ASP A 49 31.41 44.28 -18.62
C ASP A 49 30.33 44.28 -19.71
N HIS A 50 29.54 43.20 -19.78
CA HIS A 50 28.32 43.07 -20.58
C HIS A 50 27.13 42.72 -19.69
N THR A 51 25.91 43.01 -20.12
CA THR A 51 24.68 42.74 -19.35
C THR A 51 23.95 41.49 -19.87
N GLY A 52 23.02 40.93 -19.09
CA GLY A 52 22.16 39.83 -19.51
C GLY A 52 22.69 38.40 -19.29
N TYR A 53 23.86 38.26 -18.65
CA TYR A 53 24.40 37.00 -18.17
C TYR A 53 23.71 36.52 -16.87
N THR A 54 23.86 35.25 -16.51
CA THR A 54 23.39 34.66 -15.24
C THR A 54 24.50 34.58 -14.19
N GLY A 55 24.14 34.43 -12.92
CA GLY A 55 25.14 34.33 -11.86
C GLY A 55 25.84 35.66 -11.54
N THR A 56 27.14 35.59 -11.28
CA THR A 56 27.99 36.71 -10.82
C THR A 56 28.92 37.26 -11.90
N GLY A 57 29.01 36.59 -13.05
CA GLY A 57 29.81 37.03 -14.18
C GLY A 57 29.63 36.06 -15.37
N PHE A 58 30.43 36.25 -16.40
CA PHE A 58 30.55 35.30 -17.52
C PHE A 58 32.04 35.05 -17.80
N VAL A 59 32.36 34.06 -18.63
CA VAL A 59 33.74 33.78 -19.04
C VAL A 59 34.01 34.33 -20.44
N GLY A 60 34.94 35.26 -20.54
CA GLY A 60 35.54 35.73 -21.78
C GLY A 60 36.99 35.25 -21.92
N GLY A 61 37.81 36.01 -22.64
CA GLY A 61 39.24 35.71 -22.81
C GLY A 61 39.56 34.72 -23.94
N PHE A 62 38.56 34.32 -24.74
CA PHE A 62 38.75 33.56 -25.98
C PHE A 62 39.23 34.47 -27.15
N THR A 63 40.24 35.31 -26.89
CA THR A 63 40.81 36.24 -27.88
C THR A 63 41.85 35.56 -28.76
N ASP A 64 42.13 36.13 -29.93
CA ASP A 64 43.11 35.54 -30.87
C ASP A 64 44.51 35.33 -30.26
N ALA A 65 44.90 36.14 -29.27
CA ALA A 65 46.15 35.96 -28.52
C ALA A 65 46.18 34.68 -27.67
N ASN A 66 45.01 34.17 -27.29
CA ASN A 66 44.82 32.97 -26.47
C ASN A 66 44.39 31.74 -27.30
N ARG A 67 44.41 31.85 -28.64
CA ARG A 67 44.08 30.75 -29.55
C ARG A 67 45.04 29.57 -29.35
N GLY A 68 44.48 28.38 -29.23
CA GLY A 68 45.19 27.14 -28.91
C GLY A 68 45.35 26.86 -27.42
N GLY A 69 44.88 27.76 -26.53
CA GLY A 69 45.04 27.64 -25.08
C GLY A 69 43.77 27.86 -24.26
N ALA A 70 42.98 28.91 -24.55
CA ALA A 70 41.86 29.30 -23.68
C ALA A 70 40.81 28.20 -23.55
N THR A 71 40.47 27.81 -22.31
CA THR A 71 39.52 26.72 -22.02
C THR A 71 38.69 27.00 -20.76
N THR A 72 37.38 26.73 -20.84
CA THR A 72 36.42 26.69 -19.73
C THR A 72 35.94 25.26 -19.54
N SER A 73 36.16 24.67 -18.36
CA SER A 73 35.84 23.27 -18.06
C SER A 73 34.81 23.14 -16.94
N PHE A 74 33.59 22.72 -17.30
CA PHE A 74 32.49 22.45 -16.38
C PHE A 74 32.63 21.04 -15.80
N ALA A 75 32.50 20.89 -14.48
CA ALA A 75 32.46 19.59 -13.82
C ALA A 75 31.02 19.26 -13.39
N TRP A 76 30.58 18.03 -13.65
CA TRP A 76 29.21 17.60 -13.36
C TRP A 76 29.14 16.08 -13.22
N SER A 77 28.25 15.56 -12.37
CA SER A 77 28.08 14.11 -12.20
C SER A 77 26.77 13.64 -12.78
N ALA A 78 26.85 12.72 -13.74
CA ALA A 78 25.71 12.01 -14.29
C ALA A 78 25.11 11.06 -13.23
N PRO A 79 23.84 11.24 -12.84
CA PRO A 79 23.20 10.35 -11.85
C PRO A 79 22.96 8.94 -12.41
N ALA A 80 22.82 8.82 -13.73
CA ALA A 80 22.63 7.55 -14.44
C ALA A 80 23.36 7.60 -15.80
N ALA A 81 23.60 6.44 -16.41
CA ALA A 81 24.04 6.41 -17.80
C ALA A 81 22.89 6.83 -18.71
N GLY A 82 23.14 7.69 -19.71
CA GLY A 82 22.10 8.15 -20.61
C GLY A 82 22.52 9.25 -21.58
N THR A 83 21.53 9.71 -22.35
CA THR A 83 21.67 10.87 -23.24
C THR A 83 21.39 12.14 -22.43
N TYR A 84 22.29 13.11 -22.53
CA TYR A 84 22.15 14.41 -21.89
C TYR A 84 22.15 15.50 -22.95
N ALA A 85 21.16 16.39 -22.89
CA ALA A 85 21.17 17.63 -23.64
C ALA A 85 21.99 18.67 -22.88
N LEU A 86 22.98 19.19 -23.56
CA LEU A 86 23.79 20.33 -23.18
C LEU A 86 23.23 21.58 -23.87
N ALA A 87 23.02 22.67 -23.14
CA ALA A 87 22.64 23.95 -23.69
C ALA A 87 23.64 24.99 -23.17
N LEU A 88 24.65 25.29 -23.98
CA LEU A 88 25.65 26.29 -23.66
C LEU A 88 25.09 27.68 -23.99
N LYS A 89 24.91 28.51 -22.98
CA LYS A 89 24.55 29.91 -23.17
C LYS A 89 25.79 30.74 -23.47
N TYR A 90 25.73 31.56 -24.51
CA TYR A 90 26.87 32.31 -25.03
C TYR A 90 26.45 33.65 -25.65
N ALA A 91 27.40 34.58 -25.76
CA ALA A 91 27.27 35.79 -26.57
C ALA A 91 28.36 35.84 -27.65
N ASN A 92 27.96 36.22 -28.86
CA ASN A 92 28.84 36.39 -30.02
C ASN A 92 28.48 37.69 -30.75
N GLY A 93 28.99 38.83 -30.23
CA GLY A 93 28.75 40.15 -30.82
C GLY A 93 29.58 40.47 -32.06
N THR A 94 30.22 39.47 -32.69
CA THR A 94 31.18 39.70 -33.79
C THR A 94 30.54 39.84 -35.18
N GLY A 95 29.22 39.65 -35.29
CA GLY A 95 28.48 39.76 -36.56
C GLY A 95 28.63 38.58 -37.52
N SER A 96 29.36 37.52 -37.15
CA SER A 96 29.47 36.27 -37.94
C SER A 96 29.56 35.04 -37.01
N PRO A 97 29.19 33.82 -37.47
CA PRO A 97 29.30 32.61 -36.65
C PRO A 97 30.74 32.35 -36.18
N ARG A 98 30.89 31.99 -34.91
CA ARG A 98 32.17 31.63 -34.29
C ARG A 98 32.21 30.17 -33.88
N THR A 99 33.39 29.64 -33.61
CA THR A 99 33.58 28.25 -33.19
C THR A 99 34.44 28.11 -31.95
N LEU A 100 34.11 27.10 -31.14
CA LEU A 100 34.93 26.54 -30.07
C LEU A 100 34.95 25.02 -30.23
N THR A 101 35.88 24.33 -29.58
CA THR A 101 35.93 22.87 -29.52
C THR A 101 35.49 22.37 -28.15
N LEU A 102 34.45 21.54 -28.11
CA LEU A 102 34.05 20.78 -26.92
C LEU A 102 34.83 19.47 -26.82
N ARG A 103 35.29 19.12 -25.62
CA ARG A 103 35.75 17.78 -25.24
C ARG A 103 34.99 17.28 -24.02
N VAL A 104 34.63 16.01 -24.04
CA VAL A 104 33.98 15.33 -22.91
C VAL A 104 34.98 14.35 -22.31
N ASP A 105 35.30 14.52 -21.02
CA ASP A 105 36.30 13.71 -20.30
C ASP A 105 37.67 13.67 -20.99
N GLY A 106 38.05 14.79 -21.60
CA GLY A 106 39.30 14.94 -22.37
C GLY A 106 39.30 14.25 -23.74
N THR A 107 38.24 13.52 -24.10
CA THR A 107 38.14 12.74 -25.35
C THR A 107 37.16 13.37 -26.35
N GLY A 108 37.21 12.91 -27.61
CA GLY A 108 36.21 13.23 -28.65
C GLY A 108 36.03 14.72 -28.97
N PRO A 109 37.04 15.43 -29.53
CA PRO A 109 36.89 16.84 -29.87
C PRO A 109 35.77 17.06 -30.89
N ARG A 110 34.80 17.91 -30.53
CA ARG A 110 33.69 18.33 -31.40
C ARG A 110 33.69 19.84 -31.52
N GLN A 111 33.93 20.34 -32.73
CA GLN A 111 33.80 21.77 -33.02
C GLN A 111 32.31 22.16 -32.96
N ILE A 112 31.98 23.17 -32.16
CA ILE A 112 30.64 23.75 -32.04
C ILE A 112 30.61 25.07 -32.78
N THR A 113 29.50 25.35 -33.48
CA THR A 113 29.26 26.64 -34.12
C THR A 113 28.32 27.46 -33.22
N LEU A 114 28.73 28.69 -32.96
CA LEU A 114 28.07 29.68 -32.13
C LEU A 114 27.65 30.86 -33.04
N PRO A 115 26.41 30.86 -33.58
CA PRO A 115 25.86 31.94 -34.40
C PRO A 115 26.06 33.35 -33.81
N ALA A 116 26.06 34.38 -34.67
CA ALA A 116 26.14 35.76 -34.18
C ALA A 116 24.90 36.12 -33.36
N THR A 117 25.12 36.72 -32.19
CA THR A 117 24.07 37.38 -31.41
C THR A 117 23.95 38.84 -31.85
N ALA A 118 22.86 39.53 -31.47
CA ALA A 118 22.60 40.90 -31.91
C ALA A 118 23.70 41.89 -31.45
N ASN A 119 24.26 41.66 -30.26
CA ASN A 119 25.38 42.37 -29.66
C ASN A 119 25.92 41.55 -28.48
N TRP A 120 26.92 42.08 -27.76
CA TRP A 120 27.53 41.41 -26.61
C TRP A 120 26.64 41.34 -25.35
N ASP A 121 25.59 42.17 -25.27
CA ASP A 121 24.56 42.12 -24.22
C ASP A 121 23.43 41.13 -24.54
N THR A 122 23.48 40.50 -25.73
CA THR A 122 22.47 39.55 -26.19
C THR A 122 23.05 38.14 -26.18
N TRP A 123 22.38 37.26 -25.44
CA TRP A 123 22.82 35.89 -25.20
C TRP A 123 21.92 34.89 -25.91
N SER A 124 22.52 33.91 -26.57
CA SER A 124 21.82 32.79 -27.21
C SER A 124 22.23 31.47 -26.55
N SER A 125 21.57 30.37 -26.93
CA SER A 125 21.89 29.03 -26.45
C SER A 125 22.30 28.13 -27.62
N ALA A 126 23.36 27.37 -27.44
CA ALA A 126 23.86 26.37 -28.39
C ALA A 126 23.56 24.97 -27.84
N PRO A 127 22.46 24.33 -28.29
CA PRO A 127 22.10 23.00 -27.86
C PRO A 127 23.01 21.94 -28.50
N LEU A 128 23.31 20.90 -27.73
CA LEU A 128 24.12 19.75 -28.12
C LEU A 128 23.66 18.52 -27.33
N SER A 129 23.78 17.31 -27.86
CA SER A 129 23.55 16.08 -27.08
C SER A 129 24.83 15.28 -26.94
N VAL A 130 25.02 14.67 -25.76
CA VAL A 130 26.14 13.78 -25.42
C VAL A 130 25.63 12.51 -24.74
N GLN A 131 26.32 11.38 -24.94
CA GLN A 131 26.08 10.13 -24.22
C GLN A 131 27.08 10.02 -23.08
N LEU A 132 26.60 9.78 -21.86
CA LEU A 132 27.44 9.69 -20.67
C LEU A 132 27.11 8.42 -19.88
N PRO A 133 28.11 7.67 -19.38
CA PRO A 133 27.93 6.74 -18.27
C PRO A 133 27.40 7.45 -17.01
N ALA A 134 27.05 6.69 -15.96
CA ALA A 134 26.84 7.27 -14.63
C ALA A 134 28.21 7.62 -14.02
N GLY A 135 28.30 8.73 -13.30
CA GLY A 135 29.53 9.16 -12.64
C GLY A 135 29.97 10.57 -13.00
N ALA A 136 31.19 10.94 -12.60
CA ALA A 136 31.72 12.29 -12.80
C ALA A 136 32.20 12.50 -14.24
N HIS A 137 31.82 13.64 -14.81
CA HIS A 137 32.17 14.06 -16.17
C HIS A 137 32.67 15.51 -16.20
N THR A 138 33.43 15.81 -17.26
CA THR A 138 33.94 17.15 -17.56
C THR A 138 33.57 17.59 -18.96
N PHE A 139 33.04 18.80 -19.11
CA PHE A 139 32.74 19.43 -20.40
C PHE A 139 33.68 20.62 -20.61
N ALA A 140 34.68 20.45 -21.47
CA ALA A 140 35.69 21.48 -21.74
C ALA A 140 35.44 22.16 -23.08
N TYR A 141 35.09 23.45 -23.06
CA TYR A 141 34.99 24.29 -24.24
C TYR A 141 36.28 25.09 -24.41
N SER A 142 36.96 24.86 -25.53
CA SER A 142 38.31 25.39 -25.78
C SER A 142 38.36 26.20 -27.08
N PHE A 143 39.13 27.28 -27.10
CA PHE A 143 39.48 27.99 -28.34
C PHE A 143 40.71 27.30 -28.95
N GLY A 144 40.45 26.22 -29.68
CA GLY A 144 41.48 25.41 -30.33
C GLY A 144 42.15 26.11 -31.51
N SER A 145 43.23 25.51 -32.03
CA SER A 145 43.94 26.04 -33.19
C SER A 145 43.12 26.03 -34.49
N ALA A 146 42.07 25.20 -34.57
CA ALA A 146 41.15 25.08 -35.69
C ALA A 146 39.89 25.96 -35.54
N ASP A 147 39.75 26.64 -34.41
CA ASP A 147 38.61 27.49 -34.11
C ASP A 147 38.86 28.94 -34.52
N ASN A 148 37.79 29.74 -34.60
CA ASN A 148 37.87 31.18 -34.86
C ASN A 148 37.40 32.07 -33.68
N GLY A 149 36.97 31.45 -32.57
CA GLY A 149 36.86 31.99 -31.21
C GLY A 149 36.17 33.35 -31.05
N ASN A 150 36.63 34.17 -30.10
CA ASN A 150 36.10 35.49 -29.77
C ASN A 150 34.60 35.45 -29.40
N VAL A 151 34.26 34.74 -28.33
CA VAL A 151 32.91 34.60 -27.76
C VAL A 151 32.95 34.70 -26.23
N ASN A 152 31.80 34.93 -25.60
CA ASN A 152 31.62 34.88 -24.15
C ASN A 152 30.72 33.70 -23.78
N LEU A 153 31.05 32.97 -22.70
CA LEU A 153 30.28 31.83 -22.19
C LEU A 153 29.65 32.20 -20.84
N ASP A 154 28.34 31.98 -20.71
CA ASP A 154 27.56 32.35 -19.53
C ASP A 154 27.36 31.14 -18.61
N HIS A 155 26.62 30.13 -19.08
CA HIS A 155 26.38 28.90 -18.34
C HIS A 155 26.23 27.71 -19.28
N LEU A 156 26.37 26.51 -18.71
CA LEU A 156 26.01 25.25 -19.35
C LEU A 156 24.81 24.63 -18.64
N GLU A 157 23.70 24.46 -19.33
CA GLU A 157 22.61 23.62 -18.86
C GLU A 157 22.82 22.17 -19.28
N VAL A 158 22.66 21.25 -18.35
CA VAL A 158 22.74 19.80 -18.56
C VAL A 158 21.39 19.20 -18.15
N THR A 159 20.62 18.76 -19.14
CA THR A 159 19.31 18.13 -18.95
C THR A 159 19.43 16.65 -19.24
N ASN A 160 19.03 15.80 -18.30
CA ASN A 160 18.83 14.40 -18.62
C ASN A 160 17.67 14.29 -19.60
N THR A 161 17.93 13.86 -20.83
CA THR A 161 16.83 13.64 -21.79
C THR A 161 16.19 12.27 -21.63
N VAL A 162 16.65 11.47 -20.66
CA VAL A 162 15.89 10.33 -20.14
C VAL A 162 14.91 10.85 -19.09
N THR A 163 13.73 11.27 -19.54
CA THR A 163 12.52 11.14 -18.72
C THR A 163 12.40 9.67 -18.28
N GLU A 164 11.87 9.39 -17.09
CA GLU A 164 11.33 8.07 -16.73
C GLU A 164 10.06 7.77 -17.57
N SER A 165 10.29 7.71 -18.86
CA SER A 165 9.44 7.38 -20.00
C SER A 165 10.49 6.74 -20.90
N GLY A 166 10.40 5.43 -21.17
CA GLY A 166 11.37 4.83 -22.09
C GLY A 166 11.31 5.53 -23.45
N PRO A 167 12.21 5.20 -24.40
CA PRO A 167 12.21 5.87 -25.69
C PRO A 167 10.80 5.84 -26.30
N ALA A 168 10.30 7.00 -26.74
CA ALA A 168 9.09 7.06 -27.54
C ALA A 168 9.40 6.39 -28.89
N TYR A 169 8.70 5.30 -29.16
CA TYR A 169 8.73 4.57 -30.42
C TYR A 169 7.69 5.20 -31.34
N GLU A 170 8.14 6.00 -32.30
CA GLU A 170 7.27 6.62 -33.30
C GLU A 170 6.60 5.52 -34.16
N ALA A 171 5.28 5.61 -34.33
CA ALA A 171 4.50 4.57 -35.00
C ALA A 171 4.88 4.44 -36.47
N GLU A 172 5.22 5.53 -37.15
CA GLU A 172 5.65 5.52 -38.54
C GLU A 172 7.02 4.85 -38.76
N ASN A 173 7.80 4.64 -37.68
CA ASN A 173 9.04 3.88 -37.70
C ASN A 173 8.85 2.41 -37.29
N ALA A 174 7.63 2.01 -36.92
CA ALA A 174 7.30 0.64 -36.56
C ALA A 174 7.18 -0.27 -37.80
N THR A 175 7.14 -1.59 -37.59
CA THR A 175 6.84 -2.52 -38.68
C THR A 175 5.33 -2.50 -38.97
N LEU A 176 4.96 -2.02 -40.16
CA LEU A 176 3.57 -1.89 -40.60
C LEU A 176 3.17 -3.05 -41.52
N SER A 177 1.97 -3.58 -41.36
CA SER A 177 1.44 -4.63 -42.22
C SER A 177 -0.07 -4.56 -42.41
N GLY A 178 -0.58 -5.26 -43.44
CA GLY A 178 -2.00 -5.54 -43.64
C GLY A 178 -2.90 -4.31 -43.79
N GLY A 179 -2.32 -3.20 -44.26
CA GLY A 179 -3.04 -1.95 -44.54
C GLY A 179 -2.74 -0.80 -43.58
N ALA A 180 -2.03 -1.04 -42.48
CA ALA A 180 -1.45 0.02 -41.66
C ALA A 180 -0.42 0.81 -42.49
N VAL A 181 -0.48 2.14 -42.46
CA VAL A 181 0.34 3.00 -43.31
C VAL A 181 0.69 4.32 -42.62
N ALA A 182 1.92 4.79 -42.81
CA ALA A 182 2.37 6.08 -42.32
C ALA A 182 1.70 7.23 -43.09
N GLN A 183 1.28 8.26 -42.37
CA GLN A 183 0.59 9.45 -42.86
C GLN A 183 1.07 10.70 -42.10
N SER A 184 0.75 11.88 -42.62
CA SER A 184 1.23 13.16 -42.08
C SER A 184 0.26 14.32 -42.32
N ASP A 185 -1.00 14.02 -42.66
CA ASP A 185 -2.04 14.95 -43.11
C ASP A 185 -2.84 15.61 -41.97
N HIS A 186 -2.52 15.30 -40.72
CA HIS A 186 -3.03 15.95 -39.51
C HIS A 186 -1.88 16.58 -38.71
N PRO A 187 -1.99 17.80 -38.16
CA PRO A 187 -0.94 18.40 -37.34
C PRO A 187 -0.90 17.81 -35.92
N GLY A 188 0.22 17.99 -35.22
CA GLY A 188 0.35 17.70 -33.78
C GLY A 188 0.85 16.30 -33.41
N TYR A 189 1.19 15.45 -34.38
CA TYR A 189 1.90 14.18 -34.15
C TYR A 189 3.34 14.40 -33.65
N THR A 190 3.95 13.39 -33.04
CA THR A 190 5.39 13.33 -32.75
C THR A 190 6.16 12.74 -33.93
N GLY A 191 7.48 12.88 -33.96
CA GLY A 191 8.28 12.37 -35.08
C GLY A 191 7.98 13.05 -36.43
N SER A 192 7.90 12.22 -37.47
CA SER A 192 7.74 12.61 -38.87
C SER A 192 6.34 12.32 -39.44
N GLY A 193 5.49 11.63 -38.68
CA GLY A 193 4.13 11.29 -39.07
C GLY A 193 3.42 10.52 -37.98
N PHE A 194 2.37 9.80 -38.37
CA PHE A 194 1.64 8.85 -37.54
C PHE A 194 1.22 7.67 -38.42
N VAL A 195 0.64 6.62 -37.85
CA VAL A 195 0.09 5.47 -38.57
C VAL A 195 -1.43 5.52 -38.58
N GLY A 196 -2.00 5.59 -39.77
CA GLY A 196 -3.41 5.33 -40.03
C GLY A 196 -3.60 3.99 -40.73
N GLY A 197 -4.64 3.89 -41.56
CA GLY A 197 -4.90 2.69 -42.36
C GLY A 197 -5.63 1.57 -41.61
N TYR A 198 -6.06 1.80 -40.36
CA TYR A 198 -6.98 0.92 -39.63
C TYR A 198 -8.43 1.07 -40.12
N THR A 199 -8.63 1.09 -41.44
CA THR A 199 -9.96 1.24 -42.07
C THR A 199 -10.68 -0.09 -42.13
N ASP A 200 -12.01 -0.10 -42.21
CA ASP A 200 -12.80 -1.33 -42.24
C ASP A 200 -12.39 -2.33 -43.33
N ALA A 201 -11.83 -1.83 -44.45
CA ALA A 201 -11.27 -2.67 -45.51
C ALA A 201 -10.03 -3.49 -45.10
N ASN A 202 -9.32 -3.04 -44.07
CA ASN A 202 -8.11 -3.65 -43.51
C ASN A 202 -8.39 -4.36 -42.16
N ARG A 203 -9.66 -4.52 -41.79
CA ARG A 203 -10.06 -5.23 -40.56
C ARG A 203 -9.63 -6.69 -40.63
N GLY A 204 -9.00 -7.17 -39.57
CA GLY A 204 -8.41 -8.50 -39.48
C GLY A 204 -6.98 -8.60 -40.02
N THR A 205 -6.43 -7.53 -40.62
CA THR A 205 -5.10 -7.56 -41.23
C THR A 205 -4.19 -6.41 -40.79
N ALA A 206 -4.70 -5.20 -40.58
CA ALA A 206 -3.86 -4.04 -40.25
C ALA A 206 -3.17 -4.20 -38.89
N ARG A 207 -1.85 -3.98 -38.85
CA ARG A 207 -1.04 -4.11 -37.64
C ARG A 207 0.15 -3.15 -37.67
N THR A 208 0.42 -2.56 -36.51
CA THR A 208 1.63 -1.77 -36.21
C THR A 208 2.40 -2.46 -35.10
N THR A 209 3.64 -2.86 -35.38
CA THR A 209 4.50 -3.61 -34.45
C THR A 209 5.73 -2.81 -34.08
N PHE A 210 5.79 -2.37 -32.82
CA PHE A 210 6.90 -1.66 -32.23
C PHE A 210 7.95 -2.66 -31.72
N ARG A 211 9.21 -2.44 -32.09
CA ARG A 211 10.34 -3.17 -31.51
C ARG A 211 10.84 -2.40 -30.29
N VAL A 212 10.45 -2.85 -29.10
CA VAL A 212 10.73 -2.13 -27.85
C VAL A 212 11.81 -2.83 -27.03
N THR A 213 12.49 -2.10 -26.15
CA THR A 213 13.51 -2.64 -25.24
C THR A 213 13.07 -2.41 -23.80
N ALA A 214 12.87 -3.49 -23.06
CA ALA A 214 12.69 -3.46 -21.61
C ALA A 214 14.06 -3.61 -20.93
N ALA A 215 14.49 -2.60 -20.17
CA ALA A 215 15.79 -2.62 -19.51
C ALA A 215 15.85 -3.63 -18.35
N THR A 216 14.72 -3.89 -17.71
CA THR A 216 14.55 -4.84 -16.61
C THR A 216 13.35 -5.75 -16.89
N ALA A 217 13.28 -6.90 -16.22
CA ALA A 217 12.07 -7.72 -16.23
C ALA A 217 11.06 -7.15 -15.22
N GLY A 218 9.77 -7.15 -15.56
CA GLY A 218 8.71 -6.71 -14.67
C GLY A 218 7.52 -6.06 -15.37
N GLN A 219 6.67 -5.41 -14.58
CA GLN A 219 5.56 -4.60 -15.05
C GLN A 219 6.06 -3.34 -15.76
N HIS A 220 5.52 -3.05 -16.93
CA HIS A 220 5.84 -1.90 -17.76
C HIS A 220 4.55 -1.18 -18.16
N ASP A 221 4.58 0.15 -18.09
CA ASP A 221 3.56 1.01 -18.63
C ASP A 221 3.84 1.26 -20.12
N LEU A 222 2.81 1.05 -20.94
CA LEU A 222 2.73 1.32 -22.36
C LEU A 222 1.87 2.57 -22.55
N ALA A 223 2.48 3.75 -22.63
CA ALA A 223 1.76 4.98 -22.91
C ALA A 223 1.62 5.15 -24.44
N ILE A 224 0.39 4.98 -24.93
CA ILE A 224 0.01 4.97 -26.34
C ILE A 224 -0.56 6.34 -26.69
N ARG A 225 0.12 7.08 -27.57
CA ARG A 225 -0.34 8.36 -28.10
C ARG A 225 -1.11 8.14 -29.40
N LEU A 226 -2.30 8.73 -29.50
CA LEU A 226 -3.24 8.49 -30.61
C LEU A 226 -4.19 9.67 -30.84
N ALA A 227 -4.80 9.72 -32.03
CA ALA A 227 -5.95 10.54 -32.33
C ALA A 227 -7.13 9.67 -32.78
N ASN A 228 -8.32 9.99 -32.25
CA ASN A 228 -9.57 9.30 -32.54
C ASN A 228 -10.69 10.33 -32.67
N GLY A 229 -10.80 10.92 -33.87
CA GLY A 229 -11.81 11.93 -34.20
C GLY A 229 -13.19 11.34 -34.55
N THR A 230 -13.45 10.06 -34.26
CA THR A 230 -14.69 9.38 -34.68
C THR A 230 -15.90 9.67 -33.81
N GLY A 231 -15.72 10.35 -32.66
CA GLY A 231 -16.80 10.67 -31.71
C GLY A 231 -17.21 9.53 -30.77
N SER A 232 -16.58 8.35 -30.86
CA SER A 232 -16.73 7.25 -29.88
C SER A 232 -15.41 6.50 -29.65
N ALA A 233 -15.25 5.85 -28.50
CA ALA A 233 -14.06 5.06 -28.20
C ALA A 233 -13.89 3.92 -29.23
N ARG A 234 -12.64 3.62 -29.58
CA ARG A 234 -12.29 2.59 -30.55
C ARG A 234 -11.44 1.50 -29.92
N THR A 235 -11.27 0.39 -30.60
CA THR A 235 -10.53 -0.77 -30.07
C THR A 235 -9.49 -1.26 -31.06
N LEU A 236 -8.35 -1.68 -30.52
CA LEU A 236 -7.32 -2.50 -31.16
C LEU A 236 -6.95 -3.64 -30.20
N SER A 237 -6.35 -4.70 -30.73
CA SER A 237 -5.81 -5.80 -29.95
C SER A 237 -4.32 -5.59 -29.68
N LEU A 238 -3.93 -5.68 -28.40
CA LEU A 238 -2.55 -5.57 -27.93
C LEU A 238 -1.90 -6.96 -27.90
N TYR A 239 -0.72 -7.07 -28.52
CA TYR A 239 0.11 -8.27 -28.56
C TYR A 239 1.50 -7.97 -27.98
N VAL A 240 2.11 -8.98 -27.37
CA VAL A 240 3.53 -8.99 -26.96
C VAL A 240 4.15 -10.29 -27.47
N ASP A 241 5.24 -10.17 -28.23
CA ASP A 241 5.99 -11.30 -28.84
C ASP A 241 5.09 -12.28 -29.60
N GLY A 242 4.12 -11.73 -30.33
CA GLY A 242 3.15 -12.51 -31.12
C GLY A 242 2.00 -13.11 -30.31
N ALA A 243 2.03 -13.07 -28.98
CA ALA A 243 0.93 -13.51 -28.12
C ALA A 243 -0.08 -12.38 -27.85
N LYS A 244 -1.37 -12.64 -28.09
CA LYS A 244 -2.44 -11.69 -27.80
C LYS A 244 -2.58 -11.52 -26.29
N GLN A 245 -2.43 -10.29 -25.80
CA GLN A 245 -2.61 -9.95 -24.39
C GLN A 245 -4.09 -9.70 -24.09
N ARG A 246 -4.67 -8.71 -24.77
CA ARG A 246 -6.08 -8.29 -24.62
C ARG A 246 -6.50 -7.37 -25.76
N GLN A 247 -7.80 -7.15 -25.90
CA GLN A 247 -8.35 -6.01 -26.66
C GLN A 247 -8.30 -4.78 -25.76
N ILE A 248 -7.79 -3.66 -26.26
CA ILE A 248 -7.66 -2.39 -25.53
C ILE A 248 -8.65 -1.36 -26.06
N SER A 249 -9.19 -0.53 -25.18
CA SER A 249 -10.11 0.56 -25.53
C SER A 249 -9.36 1.89 -25.56
N LEU A 250 -9.44 2.57 -26.69
CA LEU A 250 -8.71 3.79 -27.00
C LEU A 250 -9.69 4.97 -27.00
N PRO A 251 -9.43 6.02 -26.19
CA PRO A 251 -10.37 7.11 -25.94
C PRO A 251 -10.66 7.94 -27.20
N THR A 252 -11.72 8.75 -27.15
CA THR A 252 -11.98 9.78 -28.17
C THR A 252 -11.05 10.97 -27.99
N THR A 253 -10.72 11.62 -29.09
CA THR A 253 -10.11 12.96 -29.10
C THR A 253 -11.11 13.98 -29.64
N ALA A 254 -10.86 15.28 -29.41
CA ALA A 254 -11.77 16.34 -29.84
C ALA A 254 -11.96 16.37 -31.38
N ASN A 255 -10.90 16.02 -32.11
CA ASN A 255 -10.86 15.86 -33.57
C ASN A 255 -9.58 15.09 -33.95
N TRP A 256 -9.35 14.88 -35.25
CA TRP A 256 -8.17 14.19 -35.78
C TRP A 256 -6.85 14.96 -35.64
N ASP A 257 -6.91 16.26 -35.39
CA ASP A 257 -5.75 17.14 -35.16
C ASP A 257 -5.39 17.24 -33.67
N THR A 258 -6.14 16.52 -32.82
CA THR A 258 -5.96 16.48 -31.36
C THR A 258 -5.51 15.10 -30.94
N TRP A 259 -4.40 15.04 -30.21
CA TRP A 259 -3.77 13.79 -29.78
C TRP A 259 -3.92 13.61 -28.27
N ALA A 260 -4.17 12.38 -27.84
CA ALA A 260 -4.27 12.00 -26.44
C ALA A 260 -3.39 10.78 -26.16
N THR A 261 -3.01 10.61 -24.89
CA THR A 261 -2.24 9.46 -24.43
C THR A 261 -3.11 8.60 -23.52
N THR A 262 -3.10 7.29 -23.73
CA THR A 262 -3.69 6.29 -22.82
C THR A 262 -2.62 5.30 -22.39
N THR A 263 -2.72 4.75 -21.18
CA THR A 263 -1.69 3.85 -20.63
C THR A 263 -2.23 2.45 -20.46
N GLU A 264 -1.48 1.47 -20.96
CA GLU A 264 -1.75 0.04 -20.81
C GLU A 264 -0.59 -0.63 -20.06
N GLN A 265 -0.86 -1.66 -19.26
CA GLN A 265 0.18 -2.37 -18.52
C GLN A 265 0.50 -3.74 -19.10
N VAL A 266 1.78 -4.08 -19.23
CA VAL A 266 2.25 -5.40 -19.67
C VAL A 266 3.43 -5.87 -18.83
N THR A 267 3.58 -7.19 -18.67
CA THR A 267 4.80 -7.76 -18.09
C THR A 267 5.76 -8.09 -19.22
N LEU A 268 6.96 -7.53 -19.17
CA LEU A 268 8.06 -7.80 -20.11
C LEU A 268 9.21 -8.47 -19.36
N THR A 269 9.96 -9.33 -20.04
CA THR A 269 11.27 -9.78 -19.55
C THR A 269 12.32 -8.70 -19.85
N ALA A 270 13.52 -8.79 -19.28
CA ALA A 270 14.60 -7.90 -19.71
C ALA A 270 15.02 -8.28 -21.13
N GLY A 271 15.14 -7.30 -22.03
CA GLY A 271 15.52 -7.51 -23.42
C GLY A 271 14.57 -6.85 -24.41
N GLN A 272 14.65 -7.28 -25.68
CA GLN A 272 13.81 -6.72 -26.74
C GLN A 272 12.52 -7.51 -26.94
N HIS A 273 11.42 -6.79 -27.12
CA HIS A 273 10.08 -7.30 -27.27
C HIS A 273 9.37 -6.71 -28.49
N ASP A 274 8.49 -7.49 -29.11
CA ASP A 274 7.60 -7.02 -30.18
C ASP A 274 6.24 -6.68 -29.58
N VAL A 275 5.95 -5.39 -29.41
CA VAL A 275 4.66 -4.91 -28.94
C VAL A 275 3.84 -4.48 -30.13
N ALA A 276 2.70 -5.12 -30.38
CA ALA A 276 1.87 -4.81 -31.55
C ALA A 276 0.46 -4.34 -31.18
N LEU A 277 -0.02 -3.34 -31.90
CA LEU A 277 -1.42 -2.93 -31.94
C LEU A 277 -2.01 -3.37 -33.29
N ALA A 278 -2.98 -4.28 -33.22
CA ALA A 278 -3.59 -4.92 -34.39
C ALA A 278 -5.08 -4.60 -34.48
N PHE A 279 -5.58 -4.36 -35.70
CA PHE A 279 -7.01 -4.23 -35.98
C PHE A 279 -7.56 -5.61 -36.32
N ASP A 280 -7.80 -6.44 -35.31
CA ASP A 280 -8.33 -7.79 -35.49
C ASP A 280 -9.82 -7.76 -35.91
N SER A 281 -10.38 -8.93 -36.25
CA SER A 281 -11.77 -9.05 -36.71
C SER A 281 -12.83 -8.56 -35.71
N ALA A 282 -12.51 -8.57 -34.42
CA ALA A 282 -13.39 -8.14 -33.32
C ALA A 282 -13.17 -6.69 -32.87
N ASP A 283 -12.18 -6.01 -33.47
CA ASP A 283 -11.86 -4.63 -33.15
C ASP A 283 -12.74 -3.66 -33.95
N SER A 284 -12.81 -2.41 -33.49
CA SER A 284 -13.60 -1.34 -34.11
C SER A 284 -12.76 -0.32 -34.90
N GLY A 285 -11.42 -0.35 -34.74
CA GLY A 285 -10.44 0.34 -35.58
C GLY A 285 -10.69 1.83 -35.79
N ASN A 286 -10.29 2.34 -36.96
CA ASN A 286 -10.46 3.73 -37.40
C ASN A 286 -9.88 4.75 -36.40
N LEU A 287 -8.56 4.71 -36.20
CA LEU A 287 -7.81 5.67 -35.39
C LEU A 287 -6.45 5.98 -36.03
N ASN A 288 -5.80 7.04 -35.56
CA ASN A 288 -4.43 7.39 -35.90
C ASN A 288 -3.54 7.09 -34.70
N LEU A 289 -2.54 6.22 -34.88
CA LEU A 289 -1.59 5.84 -33.85
C LEU A 289 -0.30 6.60 -34.07
N ASP A 290 0.17 7.33 -33.07
CA ASP A 290 1.27 8.27 -33.23
C ASP A 290 2.56 7.74 -32.62
N SER A 291 2.56 7.40 -31.33
CA SER A 291 3.75 6.86 -30.69
C SER A 291 3.40 5.93 -29.53
N LEU A 292 4.36 5.07 -29.19
CA LEU A 292 4.31 4.20 -28.02
C LEU A 292 5.51 4.53 -27.12
N THR A 293 5.26 4.80 -25.85
CA THR A 293 6.30 4.89 -24.83
C THR A 293 6.25 3.65 -23.95
N VAL A 294 7.40 3.06 -23.64
CA VAL A 294 7.51 1.91 -22.73
C VAL A 294 8.35 2.27 -21.54
N SER A 295 7.75 2.46 -20.37
CA SER A 295 8.47 2.66 -19.10
C SER A 295 8.31 1.44 -18.21
N ALA A 296 9.28 1.17 -17.33
CA ALA A 296 8.97 0.35 -16.16
C ALA A 296 7.76 1.02 -15.47
N ALA A 297 6.75 0.24 -15.10
CA ALA A 297 5.65 0.81 -14.34
C ALA A 297 6.26 1.39 -13.07
N VAL A 298 5.99 2.67 -12.78
CA VAL A 298 6.39 3.27 -11.50
C VAL A 298 5.47 2.66 -10.44
N GLN A 299 5.79 1.42 -10.04
CA GLN A 299 5.51 1.05 -8.66
C GLN A 299 6.34 1.99 -7.80
N ALA A 300 5.71 2.59 -6.78
CA ALA A 300 6.45 3.24 -5.71
C ALA A 300 7.58 2.29 -5.29
N GLY A 301 8.83 2.70 -5.53
CA GLY A 301 9.98 1.93 -5.12
C GLY A 301 9.96 1.68 -3.61
N PRO A 302 10.69 0.68 -3.11
CA PRO A 302 10.91 0.56 -1.68
C PRO A 302 11.56 1.86 -1.15
N GLY A 303 10.78 2.67 -0.43
CA GLY A 303 11.29 3.89 0.20
C GLY A 303 10.43 5.13 0.00
N GLU A 304 9.55 5.16 -1.00
CA GLU A 304 8.80 6.38 -1.35
C GLU A 304 7.96 6.92 -0.20
N ALA A 305 8.14 8.19 0.13
CA ALA A 305 7.53 8.83 1.29
C ALA A 305 6.01 8.96 1.14
N GLU A 306 5.50 9.13 -0.07
CA GLU A 306 4.08 9.23 -0.39
C GLU A 306 3.31 7.90 -0.22
N SER A 307 4.02 6.78 -0.06
CA SER A 307 3.42 5.48 0.29
C SER A 307 3.30 5.26 1.81
N ALA A 308 4.09 6.00 2.60
CA ALA A 308 4.15 5.87 4.05
C ALA A 308 2.89 6.41 4.74
N PHE A 309 2.68 6.01 6.00
CA PHE A 309 1.63 6.61 6.82
C PHE A 309 1.97 8.08 7.12
N ARG A 310 0.98 8.97 7.10
CA ARG A 310 1.14 10.41 7.36
C ARG A 310 0.02 10.91 8.24
N SER A 311 0.33 11.84 9.14
CA SER A 311 -0.68 12.52 9.96
C SER A 311 -0.17 13.87 10.47
N GLY A 312 -1.03 14.64 11.15
CA GLY A 312 -0.64 15.88 11.83
C GLY A 312 -0.29 17.05 10.90
N GLY A 313 -0.76 17.01 9.65
CA GLY A 313 -0.52 18.04 8.64
C GLY A 313 0.53 17.67 7.58
N ALA A 314 1.24 16.55 7.74
CA ALA A 314 2.12 16.03 6.70
C ALA A 314 1.28 15.56 5.49
N SER A 315 1.62 16.00 4.29
CA SER A 315 0.87 15.71 3.07
C SER A 315 1.77 15.51 1.85
N VAL A 316 1.24 14.80 0.85
CA VAL A 316 1.93 14.61 -0.43
C VAL A 316 1.80 15.89 -1.26
N GLN A 317 2.91 16.33 -1.84
CA GLN A 317 3.01 17.50 -2.70
C GLN A 317 3.78 17.15 -3.97
N THR A 318 3.59 17.96 -5.00
CA THR A 318 4.16 17.75 -6.34
C THR A 318 4.86 19.00 -6.90
N GLY A 319 5.01 20.06 -6.07
CA GLY A 319 5.46 21.38 -6.51
C GLY A 319 6.96 21.54 -6.75
N LEU A 320 7.79 20.57 -6.34
CA LEU A 320 9.24 20.54 -6.56
C LEU A 320 9.58 19.61 -7.72
N GLY A 321 10.63 19.87 -8.51
CA GLY A 321 11.11 18.91 -9.51
C GLY A 321 12.07 17.88 -8.91
N GLY A 322 12.20 16.70 -9.53
CA GLY A 322 13.26 15.73 -9.23
C GLY A 322 13.02 14.79 -8.04
N TYR A 323 11.78 14.70 -7.52
CA TYR A 323 11.35 13.61 -6.65
C TYR A 323 11.12 12.32 -7.46
N ALA A 324 11.18 11.17 -6.81
CA ALA A 324 10.80 9.87 -7.35
C ALA A 324 9.32 9.58 -7.09
N GLY A 325 8.77 8.57 -7.75
CA GLY A 325 7.37 8.19 -7.55
C GLY A 325 6.37 9.25 -8.02
N SER A 326 5.30 9.43 -7.23
CA SER A 326 4.16 10.31 -7.54
C SER A 326 4.16 11.64 -6.79
N GLY A 327 5.12 11.84 -5.89
CA GLY A 327 5.26 13.08 -5.12
C GLY A 327 6.33 13.00 -4.05
N TYR A 328 6.33 13.98 -3.16
CA TYR A 328 7.12 13.97 -1.93
C TYR A 328 6.24 14.38 -0.75
N VAL A 329 6.67 14.11 0.47
CA VAL A 329 5.95 14.50 1.69
C VAL A 329 6.54 15.75 2.30
N ALA A 330 5.72 16.76 2.57
CA ALA A 330 6.11 17.99 3.28
C ALA A 330 5.02 18.37 4.31
N GLY A 331 5.10 19.58 4.87
CA GLY A 331 4.18 20.06 5.91
C GLY A 331 4.69 19.87 7.34
N PHE A 332 5.98 19.54 7.50
CA PHE A 332 6.66 19.43 8.79
C PHE A 332 6.88 20.78 9.47
N GLY A 333 6.52 21.90 8.83
CA GLY A 333 6.38 23.19 9.51
C GLY A 333 5.28 23.21 10.59
N THR A 334 4.41 22.20 10.63
CA THR A 334 3.40 22.01 11.69
C THR A 334 3.93 21.06 12.76
N VAL A 335 3.97 21.50 14.03
CA VAL A 335 4.38 20.64 15.15
C VAL A 335 3.43 19.44 15.26
N GLY A 336 3.99 18.24 15.35
CA GLY A 336 3.23 16.98 15.38
C GLY A 336 2.96 16.37 14.00
N ALA A 337 3.25 17.08 12.89
CA ALA A 337 3.27 16.49 11.56
C ALA A 337 4.27 15.34 11.53
N ARG A 338 3.85 14.19 11.00
CA ARG A 338 4.71 13.00 10.98
C ARG A 338 4.50 12.15 9.75
N ILE A 339 5.56 11.43 9.41
CA ILE A 339 5.59 10.33 8.47
C ILE A 339 6.10 9.08 9.19
N VAL A 340 5.45 7.94 8.97
CA VAL A 340 5.87 6.65 9.52
C VAL A 340 5.91 5.62 8.41
N ARG A 341 7.11 5.10 8.13
CA ARG A 341 7.33 4.07 7.12
C ARG A 341 7.39 2.69 7.76
N THR A 342 6.72 1.74 7.13
CA THR A 342 6.83 0.31 7.44
C THR A 342 8.02 -0.31 6.73
N VAL A 343 8.86 -1.03 7.46
CA VAL A 343 10.10 -1.63 6.93
C VAL A 343 10.14 -3.09 7.35
N LYS A 344 10.45 -4.00 6.42
CA LYS A 344 10.77 -5.39 6.77
C LYS A 344 12.28 -5.55 6.91
N ALA A 345 12.73 -6.15 8.00
CA ALA A 345 14.11 -6.60 8.13
C ALA A 345 14.13 -8.12 8.34
N ASP A 346 15.02 -8.84 7.65
CA ASP A 346 15.11 -10.29 7.80
C ASP A 346 15.75 -10.69 9.13
N ASN A 347 16.61 -9.82 9.67
CA ASN A 347 17.32 -10.03 10.92
C ASN A 347 17.17 -8.80 11.82
N ALA A 348 17.19 -9.03 13.14
CA ALA A 348 17.30 -7.94 14.10
C ALA A 348 18.72 -7.34 14.07
N GLY A 349 18.83 -6.02 14.25
CA GLY A 349 20.12 -5.33 14.24
C GLY A 349 19.97 -3.83 13.98
N ASN A 350 21.11 -3.14 13.94
CA ASN A 350 21.14 -1.73 13.55
C ASN A 350 21.10 -1.62 12.03
N ALA A 351 20.19 -0.79 11.52
CA ALA A 351 20.11 -0.46 10.10
C ALA A 351 20.39 1.02 9.89
N THR A 352 21.12 1.35 8.83
CA THR A 352 21.26 2.72 8.35
C THR A 352 20.02 3.09 7.54
N ILE A 353 19.33 4.13 7.97
CA ILE A 353 18.21 4.76 7.28
C ILE A 353 18.77 5.91 6.46
N ALA A 354 18.45 5.95 5.17
CA ALA A 354 18.73 7.07 4.28
C ALA A 354 17.43 7.85 4.03
N VAL A 355 17.46 9.15 4.26
CA VAL A 355 16.33 10.05 4.00
C VAL A 355 16.73 10.99 2.88
N ARG A 356 16.04 10.92 1.74
CA ARG A 356 16.20 11.85 0.63
C ARG A 356 15.26 13.04 0.85
N PHE A 357 15.81 14.24 0.86
CA PHE A 357 15.10 15.44 1.30
C PHE A 357 15.53 16.71 0.55
N GLN A 358 14.69 17.74 0.63
CA GLN A 358 14.98 19.09 0.15
C GLN A 358 14.41 20.14 1.13
N ASN A 359 15.18 21.18 1.45
CA ASN A 359 14.77 22.28 2.33
C ASN A 359 15.72 23.48 2.20
N THR A 360 15.16 24.69 2.34
CA THR A 360 15.91 25.96 2.27
C THR A 360 16.34 26.50 3.63
N SER A 361 15.76 25.98 4.72
CA SER A 361 16.10 26.33 6.10
C SER A 361 16.46 25.08 6.88
N ASN A 362 17.39 25.17 7.83
CA ASN A 362 17.75 24.03 8.68
C ASN A 362 16.49 23.50 9.39
N ALA A 363 16.26 22.19 9.27
CA ALA A 363 15.16 21.51 9.96
C ALA A 363 15.71 20.33 10.78
N THR A 364 14.94 19.90 11.77
CA THR A 364 15.27 18.71 12.56
C THR A 364 13.96 18.03 12.95
N LEU A 365 13.89 16.72 12.71
CA LEU A 365 12.73 15.90 13.08
C LEU A 365 13.16 14.86 14.14
N ALA A 366 12.24 14.56 15.06
CA ALA A 366 12.42 13.46 15.99
C ALA A 366 12.33 12.13 15.24
N LEU A 367 13.28 11.23 15.51
CA LEU A 367 13.37 9.91 14.91
C LEU A 367 12.84 8.87 15.90
N THR A 368 11.92 8.03 15.44
CA THR A 368 11.47 6.86 16.18
C THR A 368 11.68 5.59 15.39
N ALA A 369 11.94 4.50 16.10
CA ALA A 369 11.96 3.16 15.53
C ALA A 369 11.15 2.24 16.44
N ASN A 370 10.16 1.55 15.90
CA ASN A 370 9.33 0.60 16.65
C ASN A 370 8.66 1.22 17.89
N GLY A 371 8.20 2.47 17.77
CA GLY A 371 7.60 3.24 18.87
C GLY A 371 8.58 3.69 19.95
N ARG A 372 9.88 3.45 19.79
CA ARG A 372 10.95 3.88 20.70
C ARG A 372 11.67 5.11 20.16
N ASP A 373 12.17 5.94 21.06
CA ASP A 373 13.02 7.08 20.67
C ASP A 373 14.32 6.56 20.07
N ALA A 374 14.68 7.09 18.90
CA ALA A 374 15.89 6.75 18.18
C ALA A 374 16.74 8.00 17.85
N GLY A 375 16.51 9.11 18.56
CA GLY A 375 17.25 10.37 18.42
C GLY A 375 16.54 11.37 17.50
N THR A 376 17.32 12.12 16.73
CA THR A 376 16.84 13.12 15.78
C THR A 376 17.55 12.98 14.44
N VAL A 377 16.91 13.46 13.37
CA VAL A 377 17.55 13.62 12.05
C VAL A 377 17.63 15.10 11.73
N SER A 378 18.83 15.59 11.43
CA SER A 378 19.06 16.96 11.01
C SER A 378 19.10 17.08 9.48
N PHE A 379 18.42 18.10 8.99
CA PHE A 379 18.28 18.42 7.58
C PHE A 379 18.89 19.80 7.34
N ALA A 380 20.15 19.85 6.92
CA ALA A 380 20.84 21.11 6.66
C ALA A 380 20.16 21.88 5.52
N ALA A 381 20.11 23.21 5.58
CA ALA A 381 19.66 24.05 4.47
C ALA A 381 20.54 23.84 3.23
N GLY A 382 19.97 23.90 2.04
CA GLY A 382 20.73 23.82 0.79
C GLY A 382 19.84 23.73 -0.45
N SER A 383 20.46 23.65 -1.62
CA SER A 383 19.78 23.48 -2.90
C SER A 383 19.66 22.00 -3.28
N GLY A 384 18.60 21.67 -4.02
CA GLY A 384 18.35 20.34 -4.58
C GLY A 384 18.03 19.25 -3.54
N TRP A 385 17.71 18.07 -4.07
CA TRP A 385 17.53 16.84 -3.29
C TRP A 385 18.87 16.33 -2.77
N ARG A 386 18.93 16.09 -1.46
CA ARG A 386 20.12 15.62 -0.74
C ARG A 386 19.74 14.44 0.14
N THR A 387 20.73 13.69 0.59
CA THR A 387 20.50 12.54 1.47
C THR A 387 21.18 12.77 2.81
N THR A 388 20.45 12.51 3.88
CA THR A 388 21.00 12.40 5.24
C THR A 388 20.79 10.97 5.72
N THR A 389 21.58 10.54 6.69
CA THR A 389 21.48 9.19 7.23
C THR A 389 21.38 9.20 8.75
N ALA A 390 20.71 8.19 9.27
CA ALA A 390 20.63 7.90 10.70
C ALA A 390 20.70 6.39 10.93
N THR A 391 21.08 5.97 12.12
CA THR A 391 21.08 4.54 12.48
C THR A 391 19.94 4.26 13.44
N VAL A 392 19.16 3.21 13.16
CA VAL A 392 18.06 2.79 14.04
C VAL A 392 18.13 1.30 14.34
N PRO A 393 17.69 0.86 15.53
CA PRO A 393 17.53 -0.55 15.84
C PRO A 393 16.24 -1.09 15.19
N LEU A 394 16.39 -2.11 14.34
CA LEU A 394 15.29 -2.88 13.77
C LEU A 394 15.24 -4.29 14.40
N ARG A 395 14.05 -4.85 14.42
CA ARG A 395 13.76 -6.24 14.80
C ARG A 395 13.67 -7.09 13.52
N ALA A 396 13.76 -8.40 13.65
CA ALA A 396 13.35 -9.27 12.55
C ALA A 396 11.84 -9.10 12.29
N GLY A 397 11.43 -9.15 11.03
CA GLY A 397 10.05 -8.94 10.59
C GLY A 397 9.70 -7.47 10.34
N VAL A 398 8.45 -7.11 10.62
CA VAL A 398 7.87 -5.79 10.35
C VAL A 398 8.27 -4.78 11.42
N ASN A 399 8.76 -3.62 10.98
CA ASN A 399 9.21 -2.50 11.80
C ASN A 399 8.56 -1.19 11.34
N THR A 400 8.68 -0.17 12.18
CA THR A 400 8.34 1.21 11.83
C THR A 400 9.54 2.12 11.99
N VAL A 401 9.70 3.06 11.07
CA VAL A 401 10.64 4.18 11.16
C VAL A 401 9.85 5.47 10.99
N GLY A 402 9.84 6.31 12.03
CA GLY A 402 9.04 7.52 12.07
C GLY A 402 9.89 8.78 12.12
N LEU A 403 9.47 9.81 11.39
CA LEU A 403 9.97 11.18 11.51
C LEU A 403 8.82 12.09 11.91
N THR A 404 8.99 12.82 13.01
CA THR A 404 7.96 13.70 13.56
C THR A 404 8.51 15.10 13.79
N SER A 405 7.76 16.11 13.38
CA SER A 405 8.11 17.50 13.63
C SER A 405 7.91 17.89 15.08
N THR A 406 8.93 18.52 15.65
CA THR A 406 8.93 19.10 17.01
C THR A 406 9.10 20.62 16.98
N THR A 407 9.33 21.22 15.81
CA THR A 407 9.55 22.66 15.61
C THR A 407 8.83 23.11 14.34
N SER A 408 8.95 24.38 13.94
CA SER A 408 8.20 24.94 12.79
C SER A 408 8.95 24.97 11.46
N ALA A 409 10.11 24.31 11.34
CA ALA A 409 10.89 24.31 10.10
C ALA A 409 10.45 23.16 9.18
N ASP A 410 10.05 23.48 7.95
CA ASP A 410 9.58 22.48 6.98
C ASP A 410 10.73 21.81 6.22
N VAL A 411 10.48 20.57 5.78
CA VAL A 411 11.38 19.76 4.96
C VAL A 411 10.56 18.90 4.00
N ALA A 412 10.90 18.91 2.72
CA ALA A 412 10.36 17.96 1.76
C ALA A 412 11.12 16.64 1.87
N ILE A 413 10.43 15.53 2.08
CA ILE A 413 10.97 14.18 2.17
C ILE A 413 10.44 13.37 1.00
N ASP A 414 11.35 12.91 0.17
CA ASP A 414 11.06 12.12 -1.03
C ASP A 414 11.06 10.63 -0.70
N SER A 415 12.05 10.15 0.03
CA SER A 415 12.13 8.74 0.40
C SER A 415 12.82 8.52 1.73
N ILE A 416 12.45 7.42 2.38
CA ILE A 416 13.05 6.88 3.61
C ILE A 416 13.37 5.40 3.33
N SER A 417 14.62 5.05 3.07
CA SER A 417 15.04 3.66 2.83
C SER A 417 15.88 3.13 3.98
N ALA A 418 15.82 1.82 4.26
CA ALA A 418 16.67 1.16 5.24
C ALA A 418 17.62 0.18 4.54
N THR A 419 18.88 0.15 4.98
CA THR A 419 19.89 -0.76 4.44
C THR A 419 19.48 -2.21 4.71
N GLY A 420 19.42 -3.01 3.65
CA GLY A 420 19.08 -4.44 3.74
C GLY A 420 17.61 -4.73 4.04
N GLU A 421 16.71 -3.78 3.78
CA GLU A 421 15.28 -4.03 3.93
C GLU A 421 14.76 -5.07 2.93
N GLY A 422 13.88 -5.93 3.41
CA GLY A 422 13.20 -6.94 2.60
C GLY A 422 11.89 -6.40 2.01
N ALA A 423 11.37 -7.13 1.02
CA ALA A 423 10.06 -6.84 0.45
C ALA A 423 8.93 -7.20 1.44
N LEU A 424 7.95 -6.31 1.56
CA LEU A 424 6.67 -6.61 2.20
C LEU A 424 5.83 -7.50 1.27
N ALA A 425 4.85 -8.20 1.84
CA ALA A 425 3.83 -8.89 1.06
C ALA A 425 3.08 -7.89 0.17
N GLN A 426 2.84 -8.27 -1.09
CA GLN A 426 2.11 -7.43 -2.04
C GLN A 426 0.63 -7.26 -1.66
N ARG A 427 0.05 -8.28 -1.00
CA ARG A 427 -1.30 -8.25 -0.41
C ARG A 427 -1.28 -9.05 0.89
N GLY A 428 -2.12 -8.64 1.83
CA GLY A 428 -2.15 -9.21 3.17
C GLY A 428 -0.96 -8.76 4.02
N ALA A 429 -0.99 -9.16 5.27
CA ALA A 429 0.07 -8.87 6.23
C ALA A 429 1.33 -9.68 5.93
N THR A 430 2.48 -9.03 6.09
CA THR A 430 3.77 -9.69 6.13
C THR A 430 3.92 -10.36 7.49
N VAL A 431 3.78 -11.68 7.52
CA VAL A 431 3.80 -12.45 8.77
C VAL A 431 5.18 -13.06 9.06
N PRO A 432 5.58 -13.15 10.34
CA PRO A 432 6.83 -13.78 10.77
C PRO A 432 6.76 -15.32 10.92
N TYR A 433 5.59 -15.92 10.67
CA TYR A 433 5.35 -17.35 10.80
C TYR A 433 5.09 -18.02 9.44
N ALA A 434 5.40 -19.31 9.36
CA ALA A 434 4.90 -20.21 8.32
C ALA A 434 3.72 -21.01 8.87
N THR A 435 2.68 -21.20 8.05
CA THR A 435 1.50 -22.00 8.38
C THR A 435 1.57 -23.37 7.71
N TYR A 436 1.27 -24.42 8.47
CA TYR A 436 1.21 -25.81 8.02
C TYR A 436 -0.20 -26.34 8.27
N GLU A 437 -1.01 -26.42 7.22
CA GLU A 437 -2.37 -26.95 7.27
C GLU A 437 -2.35 -28.44 7.62
N ALA A 438 -3.16 -28.86 8.60
CA ALA A 438 -3.15 -30.21 9.13
C ALA A 438 -3.62 -31.23 8.08
N GLU A 439 -4.58 -30.87 7.22
CA GLU A 439 -5.07 -31.72 6.13
C GLU A 439 -4.05 -31.94 5.00
N ALA A 440 -2.99 -31.12 4.96
CA ALA A 440 -1.86 -31.26 4.04
C ALA A 440 -0.65 -31.97 4.69
N ALA A 441 -0.71 -32.22 6.00
CA ALA A 441 0.35 -32.84 6.76
C ALA A 441 0.29 -34.38 6.69
N THR A 442 1.33 -35.05 7.20
CA THR A 442 1.31 -36.52 7.32
C THR A 442 0.46 -36.90 8.52
N THR A 443 -0.58 -37.70 8.31
CA THR A 443 -1.49 -38.12 9.39
C THR A 443 -2.01 -39.53 9.16
N ASN A 444 -2.31 -40.22 10.26
CA ASN A 444 -3.10 -41.46 10.28
C ASN A 444 -4.48 -41.28 10.93
N GLY A 445 -4.87 -40.05 11.27
CA GLY A 445 -6.22 -39.69 11.67
C GLY A 445 -7.13 -39.44 10.47
N THR A 446 -8.34 -38.94 10.72
CA THR A 446 -9.35 -38.73 9.69
C THR A 446 -9.31 -37.31 9.14
N VAL A 447 -8.94 -37.16 7.87
CA VAL A 447 -9.02 -35.86 7.17
C VAL A 447 -10.46 -35.56 6.76
N LEU A 448 -11.01 -34.44 7.23
CA LEU A 448 -12.34 -34.00 6.87
C LEU A 448 -12.38 -33.46 5.43
N ALA A 449 -13.43 -33.81 4.70
CA ALA A 449 -13.75 -33.20 3.42
C ALA A 449 -14.21 -31.74 3.62
N ALA A 450 -13.92 -30.88 2.65
CA ALA A 450 -14.24 -29.47 2.74
C ALA A 450 -15.75 -29.23 2.85
N SER A 451 -16.18 -28.34 3.76
CA SER A 451 -17.57 -27.90 3.85
C SER A 451 -17.70 -26.44 4.26
N ARG A 452 -18.69 -25.76 3.70
CA ARG A 452 -19.07 -24.37 4.03
C ARG A 452 -20.38 -24.29 4.80
N THR A 453 -20.99 -25.43 5.14
CA THR A 453 -22.26 -25.46 5.84
C THR A 453 -22.05 -24.95 7.27
N TYR A 454 -22.64 -23.80 7.57
CA TYR A 454 -22.59 -23.20 8.90
C TYR A 454 -22.98 -24.20 10.00
N ARG A 455 -22.28 -24.14 11.14
CA ARG A 455 -22.36 -25.08 12.28
C ARG A 455 -21.82 -26.49 11.99
N GLN A 456 -21.16 -26.72 10.85
CA GLN A 456 -20.23 -27.84 10.72
C GLN A 456 -18.81 -27.36 11.06
N ILE A 457 -18.04 -28.19 11.76
CA ILE A 457 -16.69 -27.78 12.19
C ILE A 457 -15.80 -27.36 11.02
N GLN A 458 -15.94 -28.01 9.87
CA GLN A 458 -15.23 -27.66 8.65
C GLN A 458 -15.51 -26.23 8.17
N SER A 459 -16.70 -25.67 8.40
CA SER A 459 -16.97 -24.29 7.98
C SER A 459 -16.12 -23.28 8.73
N GLU A 460 -15.54 -23.65 9.87
CA GLU A 460 -14.71 -22.76 10.70
C GLU A 460 -13.23 -23.17 10.73
N ALA A 461 -12.85 -24.16 9.93
CA ALA A 461 -11.46 -24.56 9.72
C ALA A 461 -10.83 -23.78 8.56
N SER A 462 -9.52 -23.49 8.64
CA SER A 462 -8.78 -22.90 7.52
C SER A 462 -8.87 -23.82 6.32
N GLY A 463 -9.02 -23.25 5.11
CA GLY A 463 -9.21 -24.07 3.90
C GLY A 463 -10.48 -24.93 3.90
N ARG A 464 -11.33 -24.76 4.92
CA ARG A 464 -12.56 -25.52 5.21
C ARG A 464 -12.32 -27.00 5.53
N ARG A 465 -11.12 -27.39 5.95
CA ARG A 465 -10.73 -28.79 6.19
C ARG A 465 -9.92 -28.86 7.48
N ALA A 466 -9.93 -30.03 8.13
CA ALA A 466 -9.17 -30.28 9.35
C ALA A 466 -8.94 -31.78 9.50
N VAL A 467 -8.15 -32.18 10.51
CA VAL A 467 -7.88 -33.58 10.84
C VAL A 467 -8.46 -33.92 12.20
N VAL A 468 -9.24 -35.00 12.26
CA VAL A 468 -9.77 -35.57 13.51
C VAL A 468 -8.82 -36.64 14.03
N LEU A 469 -8.50 -36.57 15.32
CA LEU A 469 -7.80 -37.60 16.10
C LEU A 469 -8.73 -38.04 17.25
N ASP A 470 -9.25 -39.25 17.22
CA ASP A 470 -10.19 -39.80 18.22
C ASP A 470 -9.71 -41.11 18.87
N ALA A 471 -8.54 -41.62 18.46
CA ALA A 471 -7.94 -42.82 19.02
C ALA A 471 -6.47 -42.65 19.44
N VAL A 472 -6.04 -43.46 20.42
CA VAL A 472 -4.64 -43.49 20.87
C VAL A 472 -3.73 -43.90 19.71
N GLY A 473 -2.66 -43.14 19.51
CA GLY A 473 -1.69 -43.32 18.42
C GLY A 473 -2.01 -42.54 17.14
N GLU A 474 -3.19 -41.93 17.05
CA GLU A 474 -3.50 -41.01 15.95
C GLU A 474 -2.74 -39.69 16.12
N HIS A 475 -2.28 -39.14 14.99
CA HIS A 475 -1.43 -37.96 14.99
C HIS A 475 -1.48 -37.14 13.71
N VAL A 476 -1.00 -35.90 13.81
CA VAL A 476 -0.62 -35.04 12.69
C VAL A 476 0.87 -34.71 12.82
N THR A 477 1.64 -34.91 11.74
CA THR A 477 3.06 -34.58 11.66
C THR A 477 3.32 -33.53 10.60
N VAL A 478 3.81 -32.36 11.03
CA VAL A 478 4.27 -31.29 10.14
C VAL A 478 5.80 -31.26 10.10
N LYS A 479 6.35 -30.93 8.93
CA LYS A 479 7.81 -30.80 8.76
C LYS A 479 8.18 -29.33 8.59
N LEU A 480 9.00 -28.82 9.50
CA LEU A 480 9.41 -27.42 9.47
C LEU A 480 10.23 -27.09 8.23
N THR A 481 9.93 -25.98 7.57
CA THR A 481 10.70 -25.45 6.43
C THR A 481 11.77 -24.44 6.86
N ALA A 482 11.67 -23.90 8.07
CA ALA A 482 12.62 -22.97 8.68
C ALA A 482 12.78 -23.26 10.18
N PRO A 483 13.84 -22.78 10.85
CA PRO A 483 13.96 -22.90 12.30
C PRO A 483 12.81 -22.17 13.00
N ALA A 484 12.31 -22.74 14.09
CA ALA A 484 11.25 -22.16 14.89
C ALA A 484 11.46 -22.49 16.37
N ASN A 485 11.07 -21.57 17.23
CA ASN A 485 11.07 -21.72 18.69
C ASN A 485 9.74 -21.27 19.32
N GLY A 486 8.79 -20.79 18.51
CA GLY A 486 7.39 -20.59 18.87
C GLY A 486 6.46 -21.27 17.89
N LEU A 487 5.43 -21.95 18.42
CA LEU A 487 4.34 -22.53 17.64
C LEU A 487 3.00 -21.96 18.10
N VAL A 488 2.08 -21.82 17.17
CA VAL A 488 0.65 -21.74 17.45
C VAL A 488 -0.02 -22.97 16.87
N LEU A 489 -0.73 -23.73 17.70
CA LEU A 489 -1.60 -24.81 17.23
C LEU A 489 -3.04 -24.28 17.26
N ARG A 490 -3.74 -24.31 16.11
CA ARG A 490 -5.18 -24.07 16.04
C ARG A 490 -5.92 -25.41 16.09
N TYR A 491 -6.85 -25.53 17.03
CA TYR A 491 -7.48 -26.80 17.36
C TYR A 491 -8.91 -26.61 17.86
N SER A 492 -9.66 -27.70 17.93
CA SER A 492 -10.90 -27.82 18.68
C SER A 492 -10.90 -29.11 19.49
N ILE A 493 -11.45 -29.04 20.70
CA ILE A 493 -11.87 -30.20 21.49
C ILE A 493 -13.33 -29.99 21.91
N PRO A 494 -14.10 -31.05 22.22
CA PRO A 494 -15.51 -30.90 22.61
C PRO A 494 -15.63 -30.04 23.86
N ASP A 495 -16.73 -29.31 23.99
CA ASP A 495 -17.08 -28.67 25.25
C ASP A 495 -17.65 -29.67 26.28
N ASN A 496 -17.74 -29.25 27.54
CA ASN A 496 -18.40 -30.01 28.59
C ASN A 496 -19.91 -29.74 28.62
N ALA A 497 -20.69 -30.61 29.29
CA ALA A 497 -22.15 -30.50 29.33
C ALA A 497 -22.68 -29.22 30.02
N ALA A 498 -21.83 -28.48 30.74
CA ALA A 498 -22.20 -27.28 31.48
C ALA A 498 -21.80 -25.97 30.78
N GLY A 499 -21.20 -26.01 29.58
CA GLY A 499 -20.76 -24.80 28.88
C GLY A 499 -19.55 -24.11 29.54
N THR A 500 -18.78 -24.81 30.37
CA THR A 500 -17.69 -24.18 31.15
C THR A 500 -16.30 -24.46 30.62
N GLY A 501 -16.19 -25.22 29.52
CA GLY A 501 -14.91 -25.65 28.98
C GLY A 501 -14.35 -26.90 29.65
N GLN A 502 -13.50 -27.63 28.94
CA GLN A 502 -12.68 -28.70 29.50
C GLN A 502 -11.27 -28.66 28.92
N ARG A 503 -10.35 -29.42 29.53
CA ARG A 503 -8.94 -29.45 29.15
C ARG A 503 -8.50 -30.86 28.81
N ALA A 504 -7.69 -30.99 27.76
CA ALA A 504 -7.19 -32.27 27.30
C ALA A 504 -5.73 -32.16 26.84
N PRO A 505 -4.83 -33.09 27.22
CA PRO A 505 -3.45 -33.07 26.74
C PRO A 505 -3.35 -33.63 25.31
N ILE A 506 -2.52 -33.02 24.46
CA ILE A 506 -2.02 -33.63 23.22
C ILE A 506 -0.50 -33.69 23.28
N SER A 507 0.09 -34.82 22.94
CA SER A 507 1.54 -35.02 23.08
C SER A 507 2.28 -34.43 21.88
N LEU A 508 3.25 -33.56 22.14
CA LEU A 508 4.15 -33.01 21.13
C LEU A 508 5.44 -33.82 21.09
N TYR A 509 5.80 -34.29 19.91
CA TYR A 509 7.05 -34.97 19.60
C TYR A 509 7.86 -34.15 18.59
N ALA A 510 9.19 -34.21 18.69
CA ALA A 510 10.11 -33.70 17.67
C ALA A 510 11.06 -34.82 17.24
N ASN A 511 11.10 -35.12 15.94
CA ASN A 511 11.92 -36.21 15.38
C ASN A 511 11.76 -37.54 16.13
N GLY A 512 10.51 -37.90 16.44
CA GLY A 512 10.17 -39.14 17.16
C GLY A 512 10.38 -39.10 18.68
N THR A 513 10.98 -38.04 19.25
CA THR A 513 11.20 -37.90 20.69
C THR A 513 10.13 -37.02 21.33
N LYS A 514 9.43 -37.54 22.34
CA LYS A 514 8.41 -36.78 23.08
C LYS A 514 9.05 -35.56 23.75
N GLN A 515 8.50 -34.38 23.48
CA GLN A 515 8.93 -33.11 24.04
C GLN A 515 8.17 -32.80 25.32
N ARG A 516 6.83 -32.80 25.25
CA ARG A 516 5.91 -32.54 26.37
C ARG A 516 4.47 -32.87 25.97
N ASP A 517 3.58 -32.85 26.94
CA ASP A 517 2.14 -32.74 26.68
C ASP A 517 1.74 -31.26 26.61
N VAL A 518 0.98 -30.89 25.59
CA VAL A 518 0.40 -29.57 25.37
C VAL A 518 -1.05 -29.62 25.83
N THR A 519 -1.41 -28.77 26.80
CA THR A 519 -2.79 -28.69 27.29
C THR A 519 -3.64 -27.85 26.35
N LEU A 520 -4.64 -28.49 25.74
CA LEU A 520 -5.71 -27.87 24.97
C LEU A 520 -6.89 -27.51 25.89
N THR A 521 -7.68 -26.52 25.52
CA THR A 521 -8.87 -26.09 26.27
C THR A 521 -10.03 -25.75 25.33
N SER A 522 -11.27 -26.02 25.74
CA SER A 522 -12.47 -25.49 25.06
C SER A 522 -13.03 -24.23 25.72
N GLU A 523 -12.41 -23.73 26.79
CA GLU A 523 -12.90 -22.64 27.66
C GLU A 523 -13.23 -21.33 26.93
N TYR A 524 -12.58 -21.04 25.81
CA TYR A 524 -12.74 -19.81 25.02
C TYR A 524 -13.30 -20.07 23.61
N SER A 525 -13.82 -21.27 23.40
CA SER A 525 -14.47 -21.74 22.17
C SER A 525 -15.86 -22.22 22.52
N TRP A 526 -16.64 -22.61 21.51
CA TRP A 526 -18.02 -23.04 21.63
C TRP A 526 -18.96 -21.96 22.15
N VAL A 527 -19.88 -21.56 21.29
CA VAL A 527 -21.10 -20.84 21.66
C VAL A 527 -22.29 -21.56 21.03
N TYR A 528 -23.48 -21.31 21.57
CA TYR A 528 -24.68 -22.10 21.32
C TYR A 528 -25.90 -21.21 21.11
N GLY A 529 -26.92 -21.79 20.47
CA GLY A 529 -28.19 -21.14 20.18
C GLY A 529 -28.14 -20.13 19.03
N ASP A 530 -29.19 -19.33 18.97
CA ASP A 530 -29.33 -18.22 18.03
C ASP A 530 -28.83 -16.91 18.65
N TYR A 531 -28.61 -15.87 17.85
CA TYR A 531 -28.09 -14.59 18.33
C TYR A 531 -29.12 -13.87 19.25
N PRO A 532 -28.70 -13.27 20.39
CA PRO A 532 -27.34 -13.22 20.93
C PRO A 532 -26.91 -14.59 21.46
N TYR A 533 -25.68 -14.99 21.15
CA TYR A 533 -25.17 -16.33 21.48
C TYR A 533 -24.89 -16.50 22.97
N PHE A 534 -25.02 -17.74 23.47
CA PHE A 534 -24.77 -18.09 24.86
C PHE A 534 -23.76 -19.22 24.97
N ASN A 535 -23.16 -19.39 26.15
CA ASN A 535 -22.34 -20.55 26.47
C ASN A 535 -23.15 -21.62 27.23
N ASP A 536 -24.18 -22.16 26.56
CA ASP A 536 -25.06 -23.20 27.10
C ASP A 536 -25.33 -24.30 26.04
N PRO A 537 -24.68 -25.47 26.16
CA PRO A 537 -24.86 -26.59 25.24
C PRO A 537 -26.31 -27.09 25.11
N ALA A 538 -27.17 -26.87 26.11
CA ALA A 538 -28.57 -27.30 26.08
C ALA A 538 -29.39 -26.56 25.00
N LEU A 539 -28.91 -25.40 24.53
CA LEU A 539 -29.52 -24.65 23.42
C LEU A 539 -29.28 -25.31 22.05
N GLY A 540 -28.31 -26.22 21.96
CA GLY A 540 -27.89 -26.82 20.69
C GLY A 540 -27.23 -25.81 19.73
N GLY A 541 -27.03 -26.22 18.48
CA GLY A 541 -26.49 -25.32 17.45
C GLY A 541 -25.07 -24.81 17.72
N GLY A 542 -24.21 -25.65 18.31
CA GLY A 542 -22.82 -25.29 18.63
C GLY A 542 -22.05 -24.77 17.42
N HIS A 543 -21.25 -23.73 17.64
CA HIS A 543 -20.39 -23.06 16.65
C HIS A 543 -19.26 -22.30 17.37
N ARG A 544 -18.38 -21.65 16.62
CA ARG A 544 -17.13 -21.04 17.12
C ARG A 544 -16.21 -22.08 17.76
N PHE A 545 -15.99 -23.18 17.05
CA PHE A 545 -15.40 -24.44 17.55
C PHE A 545 -13.93 -24.34 17.91
N PHE A 546 -13.17 -23.48 17.23
CA PHE A 546 -11.72 -23.47 17.31
C PHE A 546 -11.19 -22.43 18.30
N ASP A 547 -10.07 -22.79 18.90
CA ASP A 547 -9.20 -21.91 19.68
C ASP A 547 -7.73 -22.10 19.26
N GLU A 548 -6.85 -21.27 19.80
CA GLU A 548 -5.41 -21.36 19.54
C GLU A 548 -4.61 -21.52 20.84
N THR A 549 -3.48 -22.23 20.77
CA THR A 549 -2.55 -22.34 21.91
C THR A 549 -1.12 -22.09 21.49
N ARG A 550 -0.37 -21.41 22.35
CA ARG A 550 1.02 -20.99 22.13
C ARG A 550 1.99 -21.97 22.79
N ILE A 551 3.02 -22.40 22.06
CA ILE A 551 4.00 -23.37 22.54
C ILE A 551 5.41 -22.83 22.27
N LEU A 552 6.24 -22.73 23.30
CA LEU A 552 7.67 -22.38 23.17
C LEU A 552 8.56 -23.63 23.22
N GLY A 553 9.57 -23.68 22.35
CA GLY A 553 10.57 -24.74 22.25
C GLY A 553 11.80 -24.26 21.50
N ASP A 554 12.54 -25.17 20.85
CA ASP A 554 13.67 -24.82 19.98
C ASP A 554 13.87 -25.95 18.96
N TRP A 555 13.58 -25.66 17.69
CA TRP A 555 13.55 -26.65 16.62
C TRP A 555 14.21 -26.11 15.35
N ALA A 556 15.13 -26.90 14.80
CA ALA A 556 15.78 -26.58 13.54
C ALA A 556 14.84 -26.79 12.34
N ALA A 557 15.17 -26.18 11.20
CA ALA A 557 14.54 -26.50 9.93
C ALA A 557 14.65 -28.01 9.63
N GLY A 558 13.61 -28.58 9.04
CA GLY A 558 13.50 -30.02 8.75
C GLY A 558 13.03 -30.87 9.92
N THR A 559 12.89 -30.32 11.13
CA THR A 559 12.31 -31.05 12.28
C THR A 559 10.88 -31.49 11.97
N GLU A 560 10.58 -32.75 12.25
CA GLU A 560 9.24 -33.30 12.19
C GLU A 560 8.57 -33.12 13.56
N LEU A 561 7.59 -32.21 13.60
CA LEU A 561 6.77 -31.95 14.78
C LEU A 561 5.49 -32.77 14.67
N LYS A 562 5.29 -33.68 15.61
CA LYS A 562 4.14 -34.58 15.64
C LYS A 562 3.28 -34.32 16.87
N PHE A 563 2.01 -34.03 16.63
CA PHE A 563 0.95 -33.89 17.65
C PHE A 563 0.15 -35.19 17.69
N GLN A 564 0.20 -35.92 18.81
CA GLN A 564 -0.32 -37.28 18.93
C GLN A 564 -1.19 -37.46 20.17
N VAL A 565 -2.23 -38.27 20.05
CA VAL A 565 -3.04 -38.74 21.19
C VAL A 565 -2.34 -39.92 21.86
N ASP A 566 -1.68 -39.70 23.00
CA ASP A 566 -0.97 -40.78 23.73
C ASP A 566 -1.84 -41.49 24.76
N THR A 567 -2.82 -40.79 25.32
CA THR A 567 -3.66 -41.29 26.43
C THR A 567 -5.12 -41.26 26.00
N ALA A 568 -5.82 -42.38 26.17
CA ALA A 568 -7.25 -42.46 25.90
C ALA A 568 -8.01 -41.46 26.78
N ASN A 569 -8.82 -40.61 26.17
CA ASN A 569 -9.54 -39.56 26.89
C ASN A 569 -10.98 -39.34 26.40
N ALA A 570 -11.52 -40.23 25.55
CA ALA A 570 -12.88 -40.20 25.00
C ALA A 570 -13.26 -38.92 24.22
N LEU A 571 -12.33 -37.98 24.02
CA LEU A 571 -12.53 -36.76 23.24
C LEU A 571 -11.96 -36.93 21.84
N ALA A 572 -12.61 -36.30 20.86
CA ALA A 572 -12.06 -36.14 19.52
C ALA A 572 -11.33 -34.80 19.44
N TYR A 573 -10.07 -34.83 19.04
CA TYR A 573 -9.27 -33.64 18.74
C TYR A 573 -9.46 -33.28 17.29
N VAL A 574 -9.71 -32.02 16.98
CA VAL A 574 -9.74 -31.54 15.59
C VAL A 574 -8.62 -30.54 15.42
N LEU A 575 -7.61 -30.89 14.63
CA LEU A 575 -6.45 -30.03 14.35
C LEU A 575 -6.64 -29.34 13.00
N ASP A 576 -6.50 -28.02 12.99
CA ASP A 576 -6.65 -27.18 11.80
C ASP A 576 -5.28 -26.89 11.17
N PHE A 577 -4.41 -26.17 11.88
CA PHE A 577 -3.06 -25.90 11.42
C PHE A 577 -2.07 -25.68 12.56
N VAL A 578 -0.79 -25.68 12.19
CA VAL A 578 0.31 -25.22 13.03
C VAL A 578 0.94 -24.00 12.38
N GLU A 579 1.08 -22.89 13.09
CA GLU A 579 2.00 -21.81 12.73
C GLU A 579 3.32 -22.02 13.46
N ALA A 580 4.44 -21.78 12.78
CA ALA A 580 5.77 -21.83 13.37
C ALA A 580 6.56 -20.56 13.04
N GLU A 581 7.17 -19.94 14.06
CA GLU A 581 8.02 -18.75 13.90
C GLU A 581 9.28 -18.79 14.76
N ALA A 582 10.26 -17.99 14.33
CA ALA A 582 11.40 -17.61 15.15
C ALA A 582 11.01 -16.41 16.05
N VAL A 583 10.64 -16.72 17.28
CA VAL A 583 10.44 -15.81 18.40
C VAL A 583 11.78 -15.18 18.82
N PRO A 584 11.93 -13.85 18.73
CA PRO A 584 13.11 -13.16 19.24
C PRO A 584 13.26 -13.33 20.75
N ALA A 585 14.48 -13.19 21.26
CA ALA A 585 14.70 -13.05 22.69
C ALA A 585 13.92 -11.84 23.26
N ALA A 586 13.56 -11.91 24.54
CA ALA A 586 12.88 -10.82 25.23
C ALA A 586 13.68 -9.53 25.11
N ALA A 587 13.03 -8.45 24.66
CA ALA A 587 13.68 -7.17 24.50
C ALA A 587 14.08 -6.57 25.87
N ALA A 588 15.13 -5.75 25.86
CA ALA A 588 15.52 -4.97 27.03
C ALA A 588 14.64 -3.71 27.19
N ALA A 589 14.56 -3.23 28.43
CA ALA A 589 13.87 -2.00 28.77
C ALA A 589 14.44 -0.80 28.00
N PRO A 590 13.61 0.12 27.48
CA PRO A 590 14.08 1.39 26.96
C PRO A 590 14.89 2.17 28.01
N ALA A 591 15.85 2.96 27.56
CA ALA A 591 16.59 3.87 28.45
C ALA A 591 15.62 4.80 29.20
N ASN A 592 15.89 5.04 30.48
CA ASN A 592 15.08 5.88 31.37
C ASN A 592 13.61 5.42 31.52
N ALA A 593 13.25 4.16 31.24
CA ALA A 593 11.89 3.69 31.43
C ALA A 593 11.47 3.63 32.91
N VAL A 594 10.17 3.77 33.18
CA VAL A 594 9.53 3.45 34.46
C VAL A 594 9.02 2.02 34.37
N SER A 595 9.58 1.09 35.16
CA SER A 595 9.11 -0.30 35.09
C SER A 595 7.88 -0.51 35.97
N ILE A 596 6.91 -1.28 35.50
CA ILE A 596 5.74 -1.64 36.32
C ILE A 596 6.14 -2.39 37.61
N THR A 597 7.28 -3.09 37.61
CA THR A 597 7.78 -3.81 38.79
C THR A 597 8.35 -2.88 39.87
N SER A 598 8.82 -1.67 39.51
CA SER A 598 9.21 -0.67 40.51
C SER A 598 8.01 -0.08 41.26
N HIS A 599 6.79 -0.32 40.76
CA HIS A 599 5.53 0.02 41.42
C HIS A 599 4.82 -1.19 42.04
N GLY A 600 5.50 -2.33 42.15
CA GLY A 600 4.99 -3.51 42.85
C GLY A 600 4.25 -4.53 41.98
N ALA A 601 4.22 -4.38 40.66
CA ALA A 601 3.73 -5.45 39.78
C ALA A 601 4.68 -6.66 39.88
N VAL A 602 4.13 -7.85 40.05
CA VAL A 602 4.91 -9.10 40.14
C VAL A 602 4.43 -10.04 39.02
N PRO A 603 5.33 -10.51 38.13
CA PRO A 603 4.95 -11.43 37.07
C PRO A 603 4.59 -12.82 37.62
N ASP A 604 3.67 -13.51 36.95
CA ASP A 604 3.40 -14.95 37.07
C ASP A 604 3.02 -15.45 38.48
N ASN A 605 2.72 -14.55 39.42
CA ASN A 605 2.32 -14.92 40.79
C ASN A 605 0.79 -14.92 40.99
N GLY A 606 0.05 -14.52 39.97
CA GLY A 606 -1.41 -14.46 39.98
C GLY A 606 -2.03 -13.31 40.78
N SER A 607 -1.22 -12.40 41.33
CA SER A 607 -1.71 -11.19 42.01
C SER A 607 -2.15 -10.12 41.02
N ASP A 608 -3.05 -9.25 41.46
CA ASP A 608 -3.55 -8.13 40.65
C ASP A 608 -2.52 -6.99 40.57
N ALA A 609 -2.08 -6.68 39.36
CA ALA A 609 -1.11 -5.64 39.03
C ALA A 609 -1.75 -4.31 38.61
N THR A 610 -3.08 -4.18 38.62
CA THR A 610 -3.82 -3.01 38.11
C THR A 610 -3.31 -1.70 38.73
N ALA A 611 -3.19 -1.65 40.07
CA ALA A 611 -2.76 -0.44 40.77
C ALA A 611 -1.29 -0.08 40.47
N ALA A 612 -0.41 -1.09 40.38
CA ALA A 612 1.01 -0.90 40.08
C ALA A 612 1.22 -0.37 38.65
N ILE A 613 0.51 -0.95 37.68
CA ILE A 613 0.57 -0.50 36.27
C ILE A 613 -0.01 0.91 36.14
N THR A 614 -1.13 1.21 36.80
CA THR A 614 -1.73 2.55 36.82
C THR A 614 -0.75 3.59 37.39
N ALA A 615 -0.06 3.28 38.49
CA ALA A 615 0.93 4.17 39.08
C ALA A 615 2.14 4.40 38.17
N ALA A 616 2.65 3.35 37.52
CA ALA A 616 3.74 3.45 36.55
C ALA A 616 3.35 4.31 35.34
N ILE A 617 2.12 4.17 34.84
CA ILE A 617 1.57 5.00 33.76
C ILE A 617 1.49 6.47 34.18
N ALA A 618 1.00 6.75 35.38
CA ALA A 618 0.94 8.12 35.90
C ALA A 618 2.33 8.76 36.00
N GLU A 619 3.33 8.04 36.50
CA GLU A 619 4.72 8.52 36.56
C GLU A 619 5.30 8.73 35.16
N GLY A 620 5.15 7.74 34.27
CA GLY A 620 5.65 7.80 32.90
C GLY A 620 5.09 8.99 32.13
N ALA A 621 3.77 9.22 32.22
CA ALA A 621 3.10 10.37 31.61
C ALA A 621 3.62 11.70 32.18
N ALA A 622 3.71 11.82 33.51
CA ALA A 622 4.15 13.05 34.17
C ALA A 622 5.60 13.43 33.84
N GLN A 623 6.47 12.43 33.61
CA GLN A 623 7.89 12.63 33.35
C GLN A 623 8.28 12.48 31.88
N ASN A 624 7.31 12.25 30.97
CA ASN A 624 7.54 11.92 29.56
C ASN A 624 8.50 10.73 29.36
N ARG A 625 8.47 9.76 30.28
CA ARG A 625 9.28 8.54 30.27
C ARG A 625 8.44 7.36 29.77
N PRO A 626 9.02 6.42 29.00
CA PRO A 626 8.30 5.22 28.63
C PRO A 626 8.04 4.35 29.86
N VAL A 627 6.90 3.67 29.88
CA VAL A 627 6.56 2.62 30.84
C VAL A 627 7.00 1.28 30.27
N TRP A 628 7.74 0.52 31.06
CA TRP A 628 8.28 -0.77 30.69
C TRP A 628 7.48 -1.92 31.34
N VAL A 629 6.97 -2.81 30.49
CA VAL A 629 6.38 -4.09 30.89
C VAL A 629 7.44 -5.18 30.65
N PRO A 630 8.09 -5.74 31.69
CA PRO A 630 9.08 -6.80 31.50
C PRO A 630 8.43 -8.11 31.05
N ALA A 631 9.25 -9.13 30.79
CA ALA A 631 8.75 -10.48 30.52
C ALA A 631 7.99 -11.03 31.75
N GLY A 632 6.92 -11.77 31.49
CA GLY A 632 6.01 -12.36 32.47
C GLY A 632 4.54 -12.00 32.21
N THR A 633 3.66 -12.68 32.94
CA THR A 633 2.20 -12.44 32.90
C THR A 633 1.77 -11.59 34.08
N PHE A 634 1.09 -10.48 33.82
CA PHE A 634 0.60 -9.52 34.82
C PHE A 634 -0.92 -9.49 34.77
N ARG A 635 -1.57 -9.97 35.83
CA ARG A 635 -3.04 -9.98 35.91
C ARG A 635 -3.57 -8.59 36.23
N ILE A 636 -4.68 -8.22 35.61
CA ILE A 636 -5.44 -7.00 35.89
C ILE A 636 -6.90 -7.36 36.08
N SER A 637 -7.57 -6.67 37.00
CA SER A 637 -8.99 -6.90 37.34
C SER A 637 -9.91 -5.81 36.78
N SER A 638 -9.35 -4.76 36.18
CA SER A 638 -10.10 -3.70 35.53
C SER A 638 -9.32 -3.07 34.39
N ARG A 639 -10.04 -2.43 33.47
CA ARG A 639 -9.47 -1.57 32.43
C ARG A 639 -8.63 -0.44 33.02
N ILE A 640 -7.49 -0.14 32.40
CA ILE A 640 -6.53 0.87 32.87
C ILE A 640 -6.51 2.09 31.93
N ASN A 641 -6.73 3.28 32.46
CA ASN A 641 -6.64 4.51 31.67
C ASN A 641 -5.19 4.84 31.30
N ALA A 642 -4.95 5.21 30.03
CA ALA A 642 -3.65 5.60 29.52
C ALA A 642 -3.76 6.81 28.59
N GLY A 643 -2.96 7.85 28.84
CA GLY A 643 -2.91 9.04 28.01
C GLY A 643 -1.58 9.76 28.18
N ASN A 644 -1.05 10.30 27.07
CA ASN A 644 0.25 10.96 26.97
C ASN A 644 1.42 10.09 27.47
N VAL A 645 1.37 8.80 27.17
CA VAL A 645 2.34 7.81 27.68
C VAL A 645 2.73 6.80 26.60
N ARG A 646 3.93 6.22 26.74
CA ARG A 646 4.43 5.13 25.89
C ARG A 646 4.56 3.88 26.76
N ILE A 647 3.84 2.81 26.45
CA ILE A 647 3.85 1.53 27.15
C ILE A 647 4.49 0.51 26.23
N ILE A 648 5.69 0.03 26.60
CA ILE A 648 6.51 -0.84 25.76
C ILE A 648 6.80 -2.14 26.51
N GLY A 649 6.57 -3.28 25.86
CA GLY A 649 6.88 -4.60 26.40
C GLY A 649 8.15 -5.24 25.82
N ALA A 650 8.44 -6.46 26.30
CA ALA A 650 9.58 -7.27 25.88
C ALA A 650 9.33 -8.11 24.62
N GLY A 651 8.17 -7.96 23.98
CA GLY A 651 7.67 -8.73 22.85
C GLY A 651 6.38 -9.48 23.21
N PRO A 652 5.47 -9.72 22.24
CA PRO A 652 4.16 -10.32 22.51
C PRO A 652 4.20 -11.78 23.00
N TRP A 653 5.33 -12.47 22.80
CA TRP A 653 5.58 -13.79 23.39
C TRP A 653 6.05 -13.74 24.85
N HIS A 654 6.51 -12.58 25.32
CA HIS A 654 7.22 -12.44 26.60
C HIS A 654 6.44 -11.63 27.62
N SER A 655 5.86 -10.50 27.22
CA SER A 655 5.13 -9.59 28.11
C SER A 655 3.63 -9.73 27.92
N VAL A 656 2.91 -10.22 28.92
CA VAL A 656 1.46 -10.46 28.84
C VAL A 656 0.73 -9.65 29.91
N ILE A 657 -0.20 -8.81 29.49
CA ILE A 657 -1.24 -8.22 30.35
C ILE A 657 -2.46 -9.14 30.27
N GLN A 658 -2.88 -9.71 31.40
CA GLN A 658 -3.96 -10.67 31.47
C GLN A 658 -5.18 -10.07 32.19
N GLY A 659 -6.26 -9.81 31.46
CA GLY A 659 -7.57 -9.48 32.03
C GLY A 659 -8.17 -10.65 32.81
N THR A 660 -9.06 -10.33 33.76
CA THR A 660 -9.78 -11.33 34.57
C THR A 660 -11.23 -10.90 34.78
N GLY A 661 -12.14 -11.86 34.82
CA GLY A 661 -13.57 -11.63 35.02
C GLY A 661 -14.23 -10.88 33.86
N ALA A 662 -13.79 -11.14 32.62
CA ALA A 662 -14.17 -10.43 31.40
C ALA A 662 -13.83 -8.92 31.41
N ARG A 663 -12.93 -8.50 32.31
CA ARG A 663 -12.46 -7.12 32.46
C ARG A 663 -10.96 -7.01 32.16
N GLY A 664 -10.51 -5.82 31.75
CA GLY A 664 -9.09 -5.55 31.52
C GLY A 664 -8.83 -4.64 30.33
N GLY A 665 -7.61 -4.69 29.80
CA GLY A 665 -7.16 -3.86 28.70
C GLY A 665 -6.79 -2.43 29.08
N PHE A 666 -6.53 -1.62 28.06
CA PHE A 666 -6.18 -0.20 28.19
C PHE A 666 -7.27 0.68 27.57
N PHE A 667 -7.67 1.72 28.31
CA PHE A 667 -8.55 2.77 27.81
C PHE A 667 -7.73 4.02 27.51
N ALA A 668 -7.60 4.35 26.23
CA ALA A 668 -6.96 5.57 25.78
C ALA A 668 -7.78 6.80 26.16
N THR A 669 -7.13 7.76 26.82
CA THR A 669 -7.69 9.07 27.18
C THR A 669 -6.93 10.22 26.48
N GLY A 670 -6.13 9.90 25.47
CA GLY A 670 -5.28 10.81 24.71
C GLY A 670 -4.21 10.06 23.94
N LYS A 671 -3.14 10.77 23.53
CA LYS A 671 -2.06 10.19 22.72
C LYS A 671 -1.33 9.08 23.49
N VAL A 672 -1.23 7.89 22.91
CA VAL A 672 -0.49 6.76 23.47
C VAL A 672 0.42 6.13 22.44
N THR A 673 1.48 5.48 22.92
CA THR A 673 2.16 4.42 22.18
C THR A 673 2.03 3.14 22.97
N ILE A 674 1.49 2.07 22.39
CA ILE A 674 1.46 0.75 23.02
C ILE A 674 2.13 -0.22 22.06
N ALA A 675 3.22 -0.85 22.50
CA ALA A 675 3.98 -1.75 21.64
C ALA A 675 4.59 -2.94 22.36
N ASP A 676 4.84 -4.01 21.59
CA ASP A 676 5.65 -5.16 21.99
C ASP A 676 5.13 -5.94 23.21
N LEU A 677 3.82 -6.17 23.28
CA LEU A 677 3.21 -6.93 24.37
C LEU A 677 1.98 -7.69 23.90
N ALA A 678 1.49 -8.61 24.72
CA ALA A 678 0.21 -9.26 24.54
C ALA A 678 -0.82 -8.76 25.56
N ILE A 679 -2.10 -8.73 25.15
CA ILE A 679 -3.26 -8.45 26.01
C ILE A 679 -4.23 -9.60 25.86
N PHE A 680 -4.32 -10.44 26.88
CA PHE A 680 -5.19 -11.63 26.87
C PHE A 680 -6.32 -11.45 27.86
N GLY A 681 -7.55 -11.67 27.42
CA GLY A 681 -8.72 -11.71 28.29
C GLY A 681 -9.08 -13.13 28.72
N ASP A 682 -10.24 -13.23 29.33
CA ASP A 682 -10.90 -14.49 29.71
C ASP A 682 -12.40 -14.45 29.33
N VAL A 683 -12.75 -13.67 28.30
CA VAL A 683 -14.12 -13.60 27.77
C VAL A 683 -14.48 -14.95 27.16
N ARG A 684 -15.70 -15.42 27.42
CA ARG A 684 -16.22 -16.73 26.93
C ARG A 684 -17.52 -16.61 26.13
N VAL A 685 -18.11 -15.43 26.11
CA VAL A 685 -19.33 -15.09 25.37
C VAL A 685 -19.35 -13.58 25.14
N ARG A 686 -20.03 -13.13 24.10
CA ARG A 686 -20.18 -11.70 23.83
C ARG A 686 -21.16 -11.07 24.82
N GLU A 687 -20.66 -10.12 25.63
CA GLU A 687 -21.49 -9.27 26.48
C GLU A 687 -21.17 -7.80 26.20
N ASP A 688 -21.99 -7.12 25.40
CA ASP A 688 -21.70 -5.76 24.91
C ASP A 688 -21.39 -4.76 26.04
N ASN A 689 -22.15 -4.85 27.14
CA ASN A 689 -21.99 -4.01 28.34
C ASN A 689 -21.26 -4.71 29.52
N GLY A 690 -20.99 -6.01 29.38
CA GLY A 690 -20.43 -6.84 30.45
C GLY A 690 -18.93 -7.08 30.34
N SER A 691 -18.37 -6.95 29.13
CA SER A 691 -16.99 -7.30 28.81
C SER A 691 -16.20 -6.15 28.15
N ASP A 692 -14.92 -6.04 28.51
CA ASP A 692 -14.05 -4.96 28.04
C ASP A 692 -13.30 -5.36 26.74
N PRO A 693 -13.17 -4.44 25.76
CA PRO A 693 -12.16 -4.52 24.71
C PRO A 693 -10.73 -4.51 25.26
N ALA A 694 -9.77 -5.05 24.50
CA ALA A 694 -8.35 -5.00 24.90
C ALA A 694 -7.77 -3.59 24.82
N LEU A 695 -8.13 -2.85 23.76
CA LEU A 695 -7.74 -1.47 23.52
C LEU A 695 -9.00 -0.67 23.18
N GLU A 696 -9.27 0.40 23.90
CA GLU A 696 -10.50 1.17 23.73
C GLU A 696 -10.27 2.67 23.94
N GLY A 697 -11.10 3.52 23.34
CA GLY A 697 -11.27 4.91 23.76
C GLY A 697 -10.70 5.93 22.78
N ASN A 698 -10.41 7.12 23.29
CA ASN A 698 -9.91 8.24 22.50
C ASN A 698 -8.38 8.21 22.45
N PHE A 699 -7.83 7.86 21.29
CA PHE A 699 -6.39 7.77 21.06
C PHE A 699 -5.74 9.13 20.75
N GLY A 700 -6.49 10.24 20.77
CA GLY A 700 -6.01 11.58 20.50
C GLY A 700 -5.24 11.71 19.19
N SER A 701 -4.35 12.71 19.12
CA SER A 701 -3.58 12.99 17.91
C SER A 701 -2.23 12.27 17.88
N GLY A 702 -2.04 11.40 16.88
CA GLY A 702 -0.74 10.80 16.57
C GLY A 702 -0.35 9.60 17.43
N SER A 703 -1.31 8.80 17.87
CA SER A 703 -1.05 7.54 18.58
C SER A 703 -0.40 6.47 17.71
N LEU A 704 0.27 5.50 18.34
CA LEU A 704 0.87 4.34 17.69
C LEU A 704 0.55 3.06 18.47
N LEU A 705 -0.02 2.06 17.79
CA LEU A 705 -0.20 0.71 18.32
C LEU A 705 0.64 -0.22 17.46
N GLN A 706 1.56 -0.98 18.05
CA GLN A 706 2.52 -1.74 17.25
C GLN A 706 2.89 -3.10 17.84
N ASN A 707 2.81 -4.15 17.02
CA ASN A 707 3.24 -5.50 17.43
C ASN A 707 2.59 -5.95 18.75
N VAL A 708 1.26 -5.76 18.83
CA VAL A 708 0.45 -6.16 19.98
C VAL A 708 -0.35 -7.40 19.61
N TRP A 709 -0.31 -8.42 20.46
CA TRP A 709 -1.09 -9.64 20.30
C TRP A 709 -2.26 -9.65 21.29
N ILE A 710 -3.48 -9.75 20.77
CA ILE A 710 -4.72 -9.73 21.54
C ILE A 710 -5.47 -11.04 21.36
N GLU A 711 -5.93 -11.63 22.46
CA GLU A 711 -6.81 -12.81 22.46
C GLU A 711 -7.86 -12.77 23.56
N HIS A 712 -8.99 -13.45 23.32
CA HIS A 712 -10.05 -13.72 24.31
C HIS A 712 -10.60 -12.48 25.01
N THR A 713 -10.67 -11.36 24.29
CA THR A 713 -11.37 -10.14 24.70
C THR A 713 -12.69 -9.98 23.95
N LYS A 714 -13.51 -8.99 24.34
CA LYS A 714 -14.72 -8.67 23.58
C LYS A 714 -14.36 -8.22 22.16
N VAL A 715 -13.61 -7.12 22.09
CA VAL A 715 -13.08 -6.53 20.85
C VAL A 715 -11.57 -6.41 21.00
N GLY A 716 -10.83 -6.48 19.89
CA GLY A 716 -9.40 -6.20 19.90
C GLY A 716 -9.10 -4.72 20.11
N LEU A 717 -9.51 -3.89 19.15
CA LEU A 717 -9.39 -2.43 19.21
C LEU A 717 -10.74 -1.76 18.94
N TRP A 718 -11.20 -0.93 19.86
CA TRP A 718 -12.36 -0.05 19.68
C TRP A 718 -11.93 1.42 19.82
N ALA A 719 -11.58 2.05 18.70
CA ALA A 719 -11.21 3.47 18.70
C ALA A 719 -12.46 4.34 18.62
N ASP A 720 -12.50 5.41 19.42
CA ASP A 720 -13.66 6.28 19.57
C ASP A 720 -13.29 7.75 19.22
N ASN A 721 -14.32 8.60 19.26
CA ASN A 721 -14.33 10.03 18.96
C ASN A 721 -13.10 10.79 19.46
N GLY A 722 -12.54 11.63 18.59
CA GLY A 722 -11.37 12.45 18.89
C GLY A 722 -10.03 11.78 18.55
N THR A 723 -10.07 10.56 18.01
CA THR A 723 -8.88 9.87 17.49
C THR A 723 -8.50 10.43 16.12
N ASN A 724 -7.29 11.00 16.02
CA ASN A 724 -6.78 11.59 14.80
C ASN A 724 -5.35 11.13 14.53
N GLY A 725 -5.09 10.57 13.35
CA GLY A 725 -3.74 10.17 12.99
C GLY A 725 -3.25 8.94 13.75
N LEU A 726 -4.13 8.04 14.20
CA LEU A 726 -3.72 6.78 14.82
C LEU A 726 -3.09 5.86 13.75
N TYR A 727 -1.91 5.32 14.07
CA TYR A 727 -1.29 4.28 13.27
C TYR A 727 -1.23 2.97 14.06
N ALA A 728 -1.97 1.96 13.60
CA ALA A 728 -1.96 0.62 14.19
C ALA A 728 -1.30 -0.34 13.21
N VAL A 729 -0.22 -1.02 13.62
CA VAL A 729 0.59 -1.83 12.70
C VAL A 729 1.12 -3.11 13.31
N GLY A 730 1.03 -4.22 12.59
CA GLY A 730 1.53 -5.51 13.08
C GLY A 730 0.72 -6.08 14.25
N LEU A 731 -0.58 -5.79 14.33
CA LEU A 731 -1.43 -6.39 15.36
C LEU A 731 -1.70 -7.87 15.04
N ARG A 732 -1.86 -8.69 16.08
CA ARG A 732 -2.40 -10.05 15.99
C ARG A 732 -3.65 -10.12 16.85
N VAL A 733 -4.83 -10.03 16.27
CA VAL A 733 -6.11 -10.02 17.01
C VAL A 733 -6.85 -11.32 16.75
N ARG A 734 -6.86 -12.23 17.72
CA ARG A 734 -7.40 -13.57 17.53
C ARG A 734 -8.48 -13.88 18.54
N ASN A 735 -9.43 -14.72 18.17
CA ASN A 735 -10.38 -15.33 19.12
C ASN A 735 -11.20 -14.31 19.95
N THR A 736 -11.49 -13.11 19.41
CA THR A 736 -12.35 -12.11 20.06
C THR A 736 -13.82 -12.44 19.89
N PHE A 737 -14.68 -12.00 20.81
CA PHE A 737 -16.11 -12.36 20.81
C PHE A 737 -17.02 -11.42 20.01
N ALA A 738 -16.49 -10.28 19.60
CA ALA A 738 -17.04 -9.36 18.62
C ALA A 738 -15.91 -8.99 17.64
N ASP A 739 -15.89 -7.74 17.18
CA ASP A 739 -14.97 -7.24 16.17
C ASP A 739 -13.49 -7.50 16.51
N GLY A 740 -12.68 -7.71 15.48
CA GLY A 740 -11.23 -7.61 15.64
C GLY A 740 -10.81 -6.17 15.90
N VAL A 741 -11.20 -5.27 14.99
CA VAL A 741 -11.00 -3.82 15.12
C VAL A 741 -12.27 -3.09 14.71
N ASN A 742 -12.69 -2.10 15.49
CA ASN A 742 -13.72 -1.14 15.12
C ASN A 742 -13.19 0.30 15.29
N LEU A 743 -13.25 1.08 14.22
CA LEU A 743 -12.95 2.51 14.20
C LEU A 743 -14.29 3.25 14.17
N ASN A 744 -14.73 3.75 15.33
CA ASN A 744 -16.09 4.25 15.54
C ASN A 744 -16.15 5.78 15.68
N GLY A 745 -17.08 6.41 14.96
CA GLY A 745 -17.40 7.85 15.10
C GLY A 745 -16.38 8.79 14.46
N ASP A 746 -16.00 9.84 15.19
CA ASP A 746 -15.08 10.92 14.77
C ASP A 746 -13.61 10.44 14.75
N ILE A 747 -13.32 9.53 13.83
CA ILE A 747 -12.00 8.99 13.53
C ILE A 747 -11.45 9.65 12.28
N VAL A 748 -10.24 10.20 12.37
CA VAL A 748 -9.64 10.98 11.28
C VAL A 748 -8.22 10.50 10.97
N ASP A 749 -7.86 10.45 9.69
CA ASP A 749 -6.48 10.21 9.20
C ASP A 749 -5.80 8.97 9.83
N THR A 750 -6.58 7.91 10.10
CA THR A 750 -6.13 6.71 10.82
C THR A 750 -5.81 5.56 9.84
N ARG A 751 -4.85 4.71 10.20
CA ARG A 751 -4.52 3.51 9.39
C ARG A 751 -4.27 2.28 10.26
N VAL A 752 -4.93 1.18 9.92
CA VAL A 752 -4.59 -0.17 10.41
C VAL A 752 -3.87 -0.92 9.29
N ASP A 753 -2.65 -1.36 9.56
CA ASP A 753 -1.69 -1.79 8.55
C ASP A 753 -0.96 -3.08 8.93
N GLN A 754 -0.61 -3.93 7.97
CA GLN A 754 0.22 -5.14 8.21
C GLN A 754 -0.25 -5.99 9.40
N SER A 755 -1.55 -6.04 9.67
CA SER A 755 -2.12 -6.70 10.85
C SER A 755 -2.89 -7.96 10.48
N THR A 756 -3.00 -8.88 11.44
CA THR A 756 -3.73 -10.14 11.27
C THR A 756 -4.90 -10.19 12.22
N THR A 757 -6.08 -10.53 11.71
CA THR A 757 -7.24 -10.84 12.53
C THR A 757 -7.75 -12.24 12.20
N ARG A 758 -8.13 -13.00 13.22
CA ARG A 758 -8.60 -14.38 13.03
C ARG A 758 -9.65 -14.80 14.06
N ASN A 759 -10.67 -15.53 13.61
CA ASN A 759 -11.66 -16.15 14.50
C ASN A 759 -12.36 -15.12 15.42
N ASN A 760 -12.64 -13.94 14.86
CA ASN A 760 -13.36 -12.86 15.54
C ASN A 760 -14.87 -13.12 15.45
N GLY A 761 -15.62 -12.79 16.50
CA GLY A 761 -17.06 -13.09 16.60
C GLY A 761 -17.98 -12.17 15.80
N ASP A 762 -17.43 -11.12 15.20
CA ASP A 762 -18.10 -10.15 14.32
C ASP A 762 -17.06 -9.66 13.28
N ASP A 763 -17.26 -8.47 12.71
CA ASP A 763 -16.40 -7.88 11.69
C ASP A 763 -14.90 -7.98 12.05
N GLY A 764 -14.10 -8.55 11.15
CA GLY A 764 -12.66 -8.62 11.34
C GLY A 764 -12.04 -7.23 11.51
N LEU A 765 -12.41 -6.30 10.62
CA LEU A 765 -12.02 -4.88 10.65
C LEU A 765 -13.22 -4.01 10.21
N ALA A 766 -13.67 -3.08 11.04
CA ALA A 766 -14.81 -2.20 10.75
C ALA A 766 -14.45 -0.72 10.85
N MET A 767 -14.93 0.08 9.90
CA MET A 767 -15.07 1.53 10.04
C MET A 767 -16.56 1.84 10.19
N TRP A 768 -16.97 2.34 11.36
CA TRP A 768 -18.36 2.66 11.62
C TRP A 768 -18.54 4.15 11.89
N SER A 769 -19.19 4.83 10.96
CA SER A 769 -19.47 6.27 11.09
C SER A 769 -20.70 6.55 11.96
N GLU A 770 -20.73 6.02 13.19
CA GLU A 770 -21.81 6.22 14.14
C GLU A 770 -21.82 7.67 14.67
N GLY A 771 -22.88 8.43 14.39
CA GLY A 771 -23.06 9.81 14.89
C GLY A 771 -22.11 10.86 14.31
N ALA A 772 -20.89 10.48 13.91
CA ALA A 772 -19.85 11.29 13.30
C ALA A 772 -19.09 10.49 12.21
N PRO A 773 -18.51 11.16 11.19
CA PRO A 773 -17.89 10.47 10.06
C PRO A 773 -16.48 9.95 10.37
N VAL A 774 -16.27 8.66 10.14
CA VAL A 774 -14.91 8.13 9.94
C VAL A 774 -14.37 8.70 8.63
N THR A 775 -13.21 9.35 8.68
CA THR A 775 -12.73 10.21 7.59
C THR A 775 -11.26 9.94 7.24
N ARG A 776 -10.95 9.81 5.94
CA ARG A 776 -9.60 9.60 5.39
C ARG A 776 -8.85 8.45 6.07
N THR A 777 -9.59 7.44 6.47
CA THR A 777 -9.09 6.29 7.22
C THR A 777 -8.89 5.11 6.27
N ALA A 778 -7.90 4.26 6.58
CA ALA A 778 -7.54 3.16 5.71
C ALA A 778 -7.25 1.85 6.45
N PHE A 779 -7.69 0.75 5.84
CA PHE A 779 -7.21 -0.60 6.16
C PHE A 779 -6.32 -1.09 5.03
N THR A 780 -5.03 -1.27 5.32
CA THR A 780 -4.01 -1.60 4.31
C THR A 780 -3.22 -2.85 4.65
N TYR A 781 -2.94 -3.72 3.68
CA TYR A 781 -2.06 -4.89 3.87
C TYR A 781 -2.40 -5.76 5.09
N ASN A 782 -3.68 -5.94 5.41
CA ASN A 782 -4.10 -6.79 6.51
C ASN A 782 -4.49 -8.19 6.02
N THR A 783 -4.26 -9.21 6.84
CA THR A 783 -4.77 -10.56 6.62
C THR A 783 -5.91 -10.84 7.60
N VAL A 784 -7.13 -10.98 7.08
CA VAL A 784 -8.33 -11.31 7.86
C VAL A 784 -8.77 -12.72 7.54
N GLN A 785 -8.88 -13.59 8.53
CA GLN A 785 -9.20 -14.99 8.31
C GLN A 785 -10.31 -15.45 9.24
N LEU A 786 -11.24 -16.26 8.73
CA LEU A 786 -12.20 -16.96 9.58
C LEU A 786 -12.99 -16.05 10.53
N PRO A 787 -13.52 -14.87 10.13
CA PRO A 787 -14.49 -14.19 10.98
C PRO A 787 -15.68 -15.15 11.18
N ALA A 788 -15.95 -15.47 12.45
CA ALA A 788 -16.94 -16.45 12.86
C ALA A 788 -18.37 -15.96 12.63
N GLY A 789 -18.56 -14.64 12.53
CA GLY A 789 -19.78 -13.98 12.09
C GLY A 789 -19.44 -12.68 11.36
N ALA A 790 -20.43 -12.13 10.65
CA ALA A 790 -20.32 -10.87 9.90
C ALA A 790 -19.22 -10.89 8.82
N ASN A 791 -18.48 -9.79 8.66
CA ASN A 791 -17.63 -9.57 7.50
C ASN A 791 -16.13 -9.73 7.81
N GLY A 792 -15.33 -9.91 6.78
CA GLY A 792 -13.88 -9.73 6.92
C GLY A 792 -13.53 -8.26 7.18
N ILE A 793 -13.95 -7.38 6.26
CA ILE A 793 -13.73 -5.93 6.38
C ILE A 793 -15.01 -5.18 6.06
N ALA A 794 -15.38 -4.21 6.89
CA ALA A 794 -16.57 -3.40 6.72
C ALA A 794 -16.28 -1.90 6.70
N VAL A 795 -17.00 -1.17 5.84
CA VAL A 795 -17.11 0.29 5.90
C VAL A 795 -18.58 0.70 5.90
N TYR A 796 -19.00 1.31 7.00
CA TYR A 796 -20.35 1.84 7.22
C TYR A 796 -20.31 3.37 7.16
N GLY A 797 -20.64 3.94 5.99
CA GLY A 797 -20.63 5.37 5.74
C GLY A 797 -19.25 6.05 5.82
N GLY A 798 -19.25 7.37 6.06
CA GLY A 798 -18.03 8.17 6.25
C GLY A 798 -17.44 8.79 4.98
N ALA A 799 -16.22 9.34 5.09
CA ALA A 799 -15.64 10.19 4.05
C ALA A 799 -14.24 9.74 3.62
N ASP A 800 -14.01 9.58 2.31
CA ASP A 800 -12.67 9.34 1.74
C ASP A 800 -11.93 8.11 2.30
N ASN A 801 -12.68 7.07 2.69
CA ASN A 801 -12.13 5.87 3.31
C ASN A 801 -11.63 4.84 2.28
N ARG A 802 -10.65 4.03 2.68
CA ARG A 802 -9.94 3.11 1.78
C ARG A 802 -9.73 1.72 2.38
N ILE A 803 -9.94 0.69 1.57
CA ILE A 803 -9.64 -0.71 1.89
C ILE A 803 -8.71 -1.23 0.78
N GLU A 804 -7.41 -1.34 1.08
CA GLU A 804 -6.39 -1.57 0.06
C GLU A 804 -5.43 -2.72 0.39
N ASP A 805 -5.06 -3.52 -0.60
CA ASP A 805 -3.99 -4.52 -0.47
C ASP A 805 -4.22 -5.59 0.62
N ASN A 806 -5.45 -5.84 1.05
CA ASN A 806 -5.77 -6.82 2.09
C ASN A 806 -5.96 -8.23 1.52
N HIS A 807 -5.79 -9.24 2.36
CA HIS A 807 -6.14 -10.63 2.10
C HIS A 807 -7.23 -11.07 3.07
N VAL A 808 -8.42 -11.39 2.55
CA VAL A 808 -9.55 -11.86 3.36
C VAL A 808 -9.87 -13.28 2.95
N SER A 809 -9.97 -14.18 3.93
CA SER A 809 -10.28 -15.58 3.66
C SER A 809 -11.25 -16.20 4.65
N ASP A 810 -11.97 -17.19 4.16
CA ASP A 810 -12.74 -18.14 4.94
C ASP A 810 -13.84 -17.54 5.85
N VAL A 811 -14.60 -16.56 5.37
CA VAL A 811 -15.76 -15.97 6.09
C VAL A 811 -16.81 -17.04 6.39
N VAL A 812 -17.29 -17.14 7.65
CA VAL A 812 -18.08 -18.29 8.11
C VAL A 812 -19.58 -18.12 7.85
N THR A 813 -20.21 -17.09 8.43
CA THR A 813 -21.66 -16.86 8.33
C THR A 813 -21.95 -15.37 8.37
N SER A 814 -23.13 -14.99 7.88
CA SER A 814 -23.73 -13.68 8.15
C SER A 814 -22.97 -12.45 7.60
N GLY A 815 -22.10 -12.65 6.62
CA GLY A 815 -21.46 -11.53 5.95
C GLY A 815 -20.56 -11.90 4.78
N SER A 816 -19.72 -10.94 4.42
CA SER A 816 -18.95 -10.92 3.19
C SER A 816 -17.45 -10.87 3.46
N GLY A 817 -16.62 -11.03 2.43
CA GLY A 817 -15.20 -10.69 2.55
C GLY A 817 -15.00 -9.20 2.82
N ILE A 818 -15.62 -8.37 1.98
CA ILE A 818 -15.65 -6.92 2.15
C ILE A 818 -17.08 -6.42 1.97
N VAL A 819 -17.56 -5.59 2.90
CA VAL A 819 -18.84 -4.86 2.77
C VAL A 819 -18.63 -3.34 2.69
N VAL A 820 -19.31 -2.70 1.74
CA VAL A 820 -19.51 -1.25 1.68
C VAL A 820 -20.99 -0.98 1.93
N SER A 821 -21.33 -0.38 3.06
CA SER A 821 -22.73 -0.31 3.48
C SER A 821 -23.17 1.02 4.09
N THR A 822 -24.46 1.29 3.97
CA THR A 822 -25.17 2.34 4.72
C THR A 822 -26.06 1.76 5.82
N TRP A 823 -25.75 0.55 6.31
CA TRP A 823 -26.43 -0.09 7.43
C TRP A 823 -25.88 0.40 8.77
N HIS A 824 -26.69 0.29 9.84
CA HIS A 824 -26.45 0.81 11.19
C HIS A 824 -26.54 2.33 11.32
N GLN A 825 -27.38 2.98 10.51
CA GLN A 825 -27.63 4.43 10.54
C GLN A 825 -26.35 5.29 10.56
N PRO A 826 -25.36 5.01 9.68
CA PRO A 826 -24.09 5.72 9.71
C PRO A 826 -24.24 7.12 9.12
N VAL A 827 -23.32 8.03 9.45
CA VAL A 827 -23.15 9.26 8.66
C VAL A 827 -22.95 8.87 7.19
N PRO A 828 -23.78 9.38 6.26
CA PRO A 828 -23.74 8.95 4.86
C PRO A 828 -22.37 9.12 4.21
N PHE A 829 -22.13 8.33 3.17
CA PHE A 829 -20.90 8.46 2.39
C PHE A 829 -20.72 9.86 1.81
N SER A 830 -19.51 10.38 1.94
CA SER A 830 -19.05 11.59 1.24
C SER A 830 -17.64 11.38 0.70
N GLY A 831 -17.19 12.25 -0.21
CA GLY A 831 -15.91 12.03 -0.89
C GLY A 831 -15.88 10.71 -1.66
N THR A 832 -14.72 10.09 -1.82
CA THR A 832 -14.57 8.84 -2.59
C THR A 832 -14.22 7.65 -1.68
N THR A 833 -15.09 6.64 -1.62
CA THR A 833 -14.79 5.38 -0.93
C THR A 833 -14.16 4.39 -1.89
N THR A 834 -13.08 3.73 -1.48
CA THR A 834 -12.32 2.87 -2.40
C THR A 834 -11.95 1.51 -1.85
N VAL A 835 -12.05 0.50 -2.71
CA VAL A 835 -11.70 -0.90 -2.43
C VAL A 835 -10.75 -1.35 -3.53
N ARG A 836 -9.46 -1.44 -3.22
CA ARG A 836 -8.42 -1.62 -4.26
C ARG A 836 -7.47 -2.77 -3.95
N ARG A 837 -7.09 -3.55 -4.95
CA ARG A 837 -5.99 -4.54 -4.83
C ARG A 837 -6.16 -5.55 -3.68
N ASN A 838 -7.39 -5.88 -3.28
CA ASN A 838 -7.61 -6.90 -2.25
C ASN A 838 -7.75 -8.31 -2.86
N THR A 839 -7.48 -9.33 -2.07
CA THR A 839 -7.75 -10.74 -2.41
C THR A 839 -8.79 -11.30 -1.47
N LEU A 840 -9.88 -11.85 -2.03
CA LEU A 840 -10.98 -12.49 -1.30
C LEU A 840 -11.02 -13.97 -1.68
N LEU A 841 -10.64 -14.85 -0.75
CA LEU A 841 -10.52 -16.29 -0.96
C LEU A 841 -11.54 -17.04 -0.12
N ARG A 842 -12.47 -17.79 -0.73
CA ARG A 842 -13.52 -18.50 0.02
C ARG A 842 -14.31 -17.57 0.95
N ALA A 843 -14.49 -16.34 0.49
CA ALA A 843 -15.25 -15.31 1.16
C ALA A 843 -16.72 -15.32 0.72
N GLY A 844 -17.55 -14.54 1.39
CA GLY A 844 -19.00 -14.65 1.30
C GLY A 844 -19.52 -15.81 2.15
N SER A 845 -20.79 -15.77 2.50
CA SER A 845 -21.38 -16.75 3.41
C SER A 845 -22.90 -16.79 3.27
N PHE A 846 -23.51 -17.72 3.98
CA PHE A 846 -24.97 -17.77 4.11
C PHE A 846 -25.39 -16.94 5.31
N GLU A 847 -26.44 -16.13 5.15
CA GLU A 847 -27.10 -15.40 6.22
C GLU A 847 -28.37 -16.15 6.63
N PRO A 848 -28.36 -16.88 7.76
CA PRO A 848 -29.47 -17.76 8.14
C PRO A 848 -30.74 -17.01 8.55
N ASN A 849 -30.65 -15.80 9.10
CA ASN A 849 -31.85 -15.08 9.56
C ASN A 849 -32.66 -14.54 8.39
N TRP A 850 -32.02 -14.21 7.27
CA TRP A 850 -32.69 -13.71 6.07
C TRP A 850 -32.78 -14.75 4.96
N ASN A 851 -32.31 -15.98 5.22
CA ASN A 851 -32.22 -17.05 4.24
C ASN A 851 -31.57 -16.56 2.93
N SER A 852 -30.43 -15.86 3.05
CA SER A 852 -29.83 -15.10 1.95
C SER A 852 -28.38 -15.51 1.71
N ALA A 853 -28.01 -15.65 0.44
CA ALA A 853 -26.62 -15.85 0.03
C ALA A 853 -25.92 -14.50 -0.09
N ILE A 854 -24.79 -14.33 0.61
CA ILE A 854 -23.99 -13.10 0.59
C ILE A 854 -22.72 -13.33 -0.23
N GLY A 855 -22.42 -12.41 -1.14
CA GLY A 855 -21.25 -12.46 -2.00
C GLY A 855 -19.94 -12.16 -1.28
N ALA A 856 -18.81 -12.43 -1.94
CA ALA A 856 -17.48 -12.12 -1.41
C ALA A 856 -17.26 -10.61 -1.24
N LEU A 857 -17.73 -9.80 -2.19
CA LEU A 857 -17.89 -8.36 -2.04
C LEU A 857 -19.38 -8.02 -1.95
N TRP A 858 -19.77 -7.20 -0.98
CA TRP A 858 -21.16 -6.79 -0.79
C TRP A 858 -21.29 -5.26 -0.75
N ILE A 859 -22.15 -4.70 -1.60
CA ILE A 859 -22.57 -3.30 -1.52
C ILE A 859 -24.03 -3.29 -1.05
N TYR A 860 -24.25 -2.79 0.16
CA TYR A 860 -25.54 -2.91 0.85
C TYR A 860 -26.10 -1.56 1.28
N THR A 861 -27.18 -1.12 0.66
CA THR A 861 -27.73 0.23 0.88
C THR A 861 -29.04 0.20 1.67
N ALA A 862 -28.90 0.09 3.00
CA ALA A 862 -29.99 0.02 3.97
C ALA A 862 -30.63 1.37 4.29
N ASP A 863 -29.92 2.21 5.04
CA ASP A 863 -30.50 3.38 5.68
C ASP A 863 -30.40 4.64 4.82
N HIS A 864 -29.34 4.72 4.01
CA HIS A 864 -29.03 5.88 3.16
C HIS A 864 -28.71 5.48 1.72
N GLU A 865 -28.98 6.41 0.79
CA GLU A 865 -28.48 6.32 -0.58
C GLU A 865 -26.96 6.55 -0.60
N ILE A 866 -26.27 5.89 -1.54
CA ILE A 866 -24.90 6.25 -1.90
C ILE A 866 -24.98 7.22 -3.07
N ARG A 867 -24.53 8.46 -2.85
CA ARG A 867 -24.52 9.55 -3.86
C ARG A 867 -23.13 9.97 -4.30
N THR A 868 -22.11 9.31 -3.78
CA THR A 868 -20.71 9.62 -4.05
C THR A 868 -19.98 8.41 -4.60
N PRO A 869 -18.82 8.60 -5.26
CA PRO A 869 -18.13 7.52 -5.91
C PRO A 869 -17.71 6.41 -4.92
N VAL A 870 -18.13 5.18 -5.23
CA VAL A 870 -17.52 3.96 -4.70
C VAL A 870 -16.74 3.31 -5.83
N VAL A 871 -15.42 3.24 -5.67
CA VAL A 871 -14.50 2.76 -6.70
C VAL A 871 -13.85 1.47 -6.24
N ILE A 872 -14.13 0.40 -6.98
CA ILE A 872 -13.60 -0.93 -6.78
C ILE A 872 -12.65 -1.25 -7.92
N SER A 873 -11.38 -1.53 -7.61
CA SER A 873 -10.42 -1.89 -8.65
C SER A 873 -9.42 -2.97 -8.25
N ASP A 874 -8.90 -3.70 -9.23
CA ASP A 874 -7.79 -4.65 -9.06
C ASP A 874 -8.09 -5.76 -8.02
N LEU A 875 -9.36 -6.10 -7.83
CA LEU A 875 -9.81 -7.07 -6.83
C LEU A 875 -9.71 -8.49 -7.38
N THR A 876 -9.18 -9.41 -6.59
CA THR A 876 -9.18 -10.84 -6.90
C THR A 876 -10.16 -11.56 -5.99
N ILE A 877 -11.15 -12.23 -6.56
CA ILE A 877 -12.11 -13.07 -5.86
C ILE A 877 -11.91 -14.49 -6.36
N THR A 878 -11.65 -15.42 -5.44
CA THR A 878 -11.41 -16.82 -5.78
C THR A 878 -12.23 -17.72 -4.89
N ASP A 879 -12.95 -18.64 -5.52
CA ASP A 879 -13.71 -19.69 -4.85
C ASP A 879 -14.72 -19.14 -3.82
N SER A 880 -15.45 -18.09 -4.20
CA SER A 880 -16.48 -17.48 -3.35
C SER A 880 -17.51 -18.52 -2.89
N SER A 881 -17.97 -18.42 -1.65
CA SER A 881 -19.01 -19.31 -1.11
C SER A 881 -20.30 -19.20 -1.91
N TYR A 882 -20.60 -17.99 -2.39
CA TYR A 882 -21.75 -17.67 -3.22
C TYR A 882 -21.34 -16.73 -4.36
N GLN A 883 -21.92 -15.54 -4.47
CA GLN A 883 -21.62 -14.60 -5.56
C GLN A 883 -20.23 -13.99 -5.42
N GLY A 884 -19.63 -13.57 -6.52
CA GLY A 884 -18.44 -12.74 -6.49
C GLY A 884 -18.77 -11.39 -5.87
N VAL A 885 -19.69 -10.67 -6.52
CA VAL A 885 -20.20 -9.37 -6.06
C VAL A 885 -21.71 -9.46 -5.85
N LEU A 886 -22.19 -9.04 -4.67
CA LEU A 886 -23.59 -8.80 -4.39
C LEU A 886 -23.82 -7.28 -4.23
N MET A 887 -24.79 -6.72 -4.94
CA MET A 887 -25.29 -5.36 -4.73
C MET A 887 -26.75 -5.46 -4.38
N SER A 888 -27.17 -5.03 -3.20
CA SER A 888 -28.55 -5.28 -2.76
C SER A 888 -29.15 -4.18 -1.90
N TRP A 889 -30.49 -4.26 -1.81
CA TRP A 889 -31.42 -3.50 -0.97
C TRP A 889 -32.05 -2.26 -1.60
N GLN A 890 -32.76 -1.49 -0.77
CA GLN A 890 -33.84 -0.60 -1.16
C GLN A 890 -33.39 0.80 -1.60
N LYS A 891 -32.21 1.27 -1.17
CA LYS A 891 -31.75 2.63 -1.49
C LYS A 891 -30.85 2.64 -2.72
N THR A 892 -30.93 3.72 -3.49
CA THR A 892 -30.13 3.91 -4.70
C THR A 892 -28.63 3.99 -4.40
N MET A 893 -27.81 3.42 -5.28
CA MET A 893 -26.35 3.53 -5.23
C MET A 893 -25.78 4.07 -6.54
N THR A 894 -25.16 5.26 -6.52
CA THR A 894 -24.58 5.88 -7.72
C THR A 894 -23.54 6.97 -7.38
N PRO A 895 -22.39 7.04 -8.09
CA PRO A 895 -21.89 6.09 -9.08
C PRO A 895 -21.07 4.95 -8.44
N ILE A 896 -21.23 3.73 -8.95
CA ILE A 896 -20.40 2.56 -8.58
C ILE A 896 -19.48 2.19 -9.74
N THR A 897 -18.18 2.02 -9.50
CA THR A 897 -17.22 1.64 -10.55
C THR A 897 -16.49 0.35 -10.19
N PHE A 898 -16.44 -0.58 -11.14
CA PHE A 898 -15.63 -1.80 -11.07
C PHE A 898 -14.64 -1.80 -12.24
N ASP A 899 -13.36 -1.99 -11.93
CA ASP A 899 -12.31 -2.03 -12.96
C ASP A 899 -11.21 -3.05 -12.62
N ARG A 900 -10.85 -3.91 -13.57
CA ARG A 900 -9.82 -4.96 -13.40
C ARG A 900 -10.13 -5.96 -12.28
N LEU A 901 -11.38 -6.42 -12.18
CA LEU A 901 -11.72 -7.52 -11.27
C LEU A 901 -11.37 -8.87 -11.90
N THR A 902 -10.90 -9.80 -11.09
CA THR A 902 -10.80 -11.23 -11.45
C THR A 902 -11.67 -12.03 -10.49
N ILE A 903 -12.73 -12.65 -11.00
CA ILE A 903 -13.65 -13.48 -10.23
C ILE A 903 -13.58 -14.90 -10.77
N ASP A 904 -13.10 -15.84 -9.96
CA ASP A 904 -12.91 -17.23 -10.38
C ASP A 904 -13.52 -18.22 -9.39
N GLY A 905 -14.67 -18.79 -9.74
CA GLY A 905 -15.48 -19.65 -8.87
C GLY A 905 -16.44 -18.83 -8.00
N ALA A 906 -17.71 -18.83 -8.37
CA ALA A 906 -18.81 -18.18 -7.66
C ALA A 906 -20.15 -18.76 -8.13
N THR A 907 -21.27 -18.43 -7.48
CA THR A 907 -22.61 -18.70 -8.02
C THR A 907 -22.88 -17.79 -9.22
N TRP A 908 -22.84 -16.48 -8.99
CA TRP A 908 -22.82 -15.44 -10.02
C TRP A 908 -21.53 -14.65 -9.93
N GLY A 909 -20.98 -14.18 -11.06
CA GLY A 909 -19.91 -13.17 -11.02
C GLY A 909 -20.39 -11.92 -10.31
N PHE A 910 -21.49 -11.35 -10.81
CA PHE A 910 -22.21 -10.23 -10.23
C PHE A 910 -23.69 -10.59 -10.05
N GLU A 911 -24.23 -10.34 -8.86
CA GLU A 911 -25.66 -10.33 -8.59
C GLU A 911 -26.08 -8.95 -8.11
N ILE A 912 -26.92 -8.29 -8.90
CA ILE A 912 -27.37 -6.92 -8.69
C ILE A 912 -28.88 -6.92 -8.46
N GLN A 913 -29.23 -6.70 -7.21
CA GLN A 913 -30.59 -6.56 -6.68
C GLN A 913 -30.79 -5.17 -6.05
N ALA A 914 -30.38 -4.11 -6.76
CA ALA A 914 -30.49 -2.74 -6.30
C ALA A 914 -30.75 -1.77 -7.47
N ALA A 915 -31.22 -0.57 -7.15
CA ALA A 915 -31.36 0.53 -8.10
C ALA A 915 -30.12 1.45 -8.09
N GLY A 916 -29.82 2.09 -9.22
CA GLY A 916 -28.70 3.01 -9.33
C GLY A 916 -28.00 2.94 -10.68
N SER A 917 -26.73 3.36 -10.70
CA SER A 917 -25.91 3.31 -11.91
C SER A 917 -24.44 3.06 -11.61
N GLY A 918 -23.76 2.44 -12.58
CA GLY A 918 -22.35 2.11 -12.44
C GLY A 918 -21.72 1.57 -13.72
N THR A 919 -20.41 1.32 -13.65
CA THR A 919 -19.62 0.80 -14.78
C THR A 919 -18.83 -0.44 -14.36
N ILE A 920 -18.73 -1.42 -15.25
CA ILE A 920 -17.79 -2.54 -15.14
C ILE A 920 -16.84 -2.51 -16.34
N SER A 921 -15.54 -2.51 -16.11
CA SER A 921 -14.49 -2.54 -17.14
C SER A 921 -13.39 -3.55 -16.79
N ASN A 922 -12.70 -4.05 -17.81
CA ASN A 922 -11.51 -4.91 -17.68
C ASN A 922 -11.67 -6.12 -16.74
N THR A 923 -12.91 -6.60 -16.56
CA THR A 923 -13.23 -7.59 -15.53
C THR A 923 -13.39 -8.98 -16.14
N LYS A 924 -12.75 -9.96 -15.51
CA LYS A 924 -12.81 -11.37 -15.92
C LYS A 924 -13.59 -12.19 -14.90
N VAL A 925 -14.62 -12.88 -15.37
CA VAL A 925 -15.38 -13.86 -14.60
C VAL A 925 -15.19 -15.24 -15.20
N THR A 926 -14.77 -16.21 -14.39
CA THR A 926 -14.62 -17.61 -14.76
C THR A 926 -15.23 -18.54 -13.71
N ARG A 927 -15.69 -19.72 -14.15
CA ARG A 927 -16.28 -20.76 -13.28
C ARG A 927 -17.43 -20.27 -12.38
N ALA A 928 -18.18 -19.26 -12.83
CA ALA A 928 -19.43 -18.88 -12.18
C ALA A 928 -20.53 -19.91 -12.56
N SER A 929 -21.12 -20.59 -11.57
CA SER A 929 -22.00 -21.74 -11.82
C SER A 929 -23.35 -21.39 -12.43
N SER A 930 -23.83 -20.18 -12.20
CA SER A 930 -25.13 -19.69 -12.66
C SER A 930 -25.02 -18.59 -13.72
N GLY A 931 -23.89 -17.89 -13.81
CA GLY A 931 -23.57 -16.97 -14.89
C GLY A 931 -22.69 -15.79 -14.48
N GLY A 932 -22.31 -14.97 -15.45
CA GLY A 932 -21.46 -13.79 -15.26
C GLY A 932 -22.13 -12.65 -14.51
N LEU A 933 -23.37 -12.34 -14.89
CA LEU A 933 -24.15 -11.22 -14.40
C LEU A 933 -25.63 -11.59 -14.25
N LEU A 934 -26.19 -11.29 -13.08
CA LEU A 934 -27.62 -11.21 -12.83
C LEU A 934 -27.97 -9.78 -12.44
N ASN A 935 -28.70 -9.05 -13.29
CA ASN A 935 -29.16 -7.68 -13.01
C ASN A 935 -30.70 -7.62 -13.04
N ALA A 936 -31.32 -8.11 -11.96
CA ALA A 936 -32.76 -8.38 -11.93
C ALA A 936 -33.63 -7.12 -11.72
N GLN A 937 -33.07 -6.06 -11.12
CA GLN A 937 -33.81 -4.85 -10.72
C GLN A 937 -33.57 -3.64 -11.65
N GLY A 938 -32.92 -3.85 -12.81
CA GLY A 938 -32.73 -2.81 -13.82
C GLY A 938 -31.71 -1.74 -13.42
N PHE A 939 -30.65 -2.11 -12.69
CA PHE A 939 -29.53 -1.22 -12.40
C PHE A 939 -28.93 -0.70 -13.72
N ALA A 940 -28.75 0.62 -13.84
CA ALA A 940 -28.24 1.25 -15.05
C ALA A 940 -26.73 0.99 -15.19
N LEU A 941 -26.40 -0.16 -15.76
CA LEU A 941 -25.04 -0.67 -15.85
C LEU A 941 -24.42 -0.37 -17.23
N THR A 942 -23.29 0.32 -17.23
CA THR A 942 -22.44 0.47 -18.41
C THR A 942 -21.38 -0.61 -18.40
N LEU A 943 -21.33 -1.44 -19.45
CA LEU A 943 -20.21 -2.37 -19.65
C LEU A 943 -19.15 -1.69 -20.51
N GLY A 944 -18.03 -1.33 -19.90
CA GLY A 944 -16.84 -0.84 -20.59
C GLY A 944 -16.11 -1.95 -21.36
N GLY A 945 -14.99 -1.58 -21.99
CA GLY A 945 -14.12 -2.52 -22.70
C GLY A 945 -13.40 -3.51 -21.78
N GLY A 946 -12.87 -4.59 -22.35
CA GLY A 946 -11.98 -5.54 -21.65
C GLY A 946 -12.67 -6.55 -20.73
N ASN A 947 -14.00 -6.56 -20.66
CA ASN A 947 -14.74 -7.54 -19.86
C ASN A 947 -14.79 -8.92 -20.53
N SER A 948 -14.77 -10.00 -19.73
CA SER A 948 -14.96 -11.37 -20.20
C SER A 948 -15.73 -12.22 -19.19
N GLY A 949 -16.69 -13.02 -19.67
CA GLY A 949 -17.50 -13.91 -18.84
C GLY A 949 -18.60 -13.23 -18.02
N ILE A 950 -18.96 -11.98 -18.33
CA ILE A 950 -20.01 -11.17 -17.69
C ILE A 950 -21.31 -11.27 -18.47
#